data_AF-A0A923LDH4-F1
#
_entry.id   AF-A0A923LDH4-F1
#
_cell.length_a   1.000
_cell.length_b   1.000
_cell.length_c   1.000
_cell.angle_alpha   90.00
_cell.angle_beta   90.00
_cell.angle_gamma   90.00
#
_symmetry.space_group_name_H-M   'P 1'
#
loop_
_entity.id
_entity.type
_entity.pdbx_description
1 polymer ?
#
loop_
_entity_poly.entity_id
_entity_poly.type
_entity_poly.pdbx_seq_one_letter_code
_entity_poly.pdbx_strand_id
1 'polypeptide(L)'
;MKRKKRAFWALFLALALIFSAFGDGGGFVYAEEAKAAEIQKTAEELPEEKQVETEESEELPKMEEKSGTQEAAVKEPMEETKKAENTSELKEVSGEPSEEKGEETPKAEEQKEHVEYTATCEEGWEIHAEAAAGVLPEGAQLKAEKLSEDSNAFARARETVEKSGVKFDGIAALDLHFEKDGQEVEPEGTVQVSVIMPDMIPEEAAVEELVISHILEENGETRAETVAELAESGEGSVSLEQESGAQTLRAEFATESFSSYTVTWQLGAGSSVPKEIPISLYAGTRQADGGYEELGDVTKQLGNLIWYTADKSSGWGSVDLDEVPIPTNLPTVTGTDGKTYAASGETRIKVGDSLEEVTGLKMVKLKGQNDRNWYVIYAAGEKLQAPTISNFQTAENVLYYGRKGGSSGWTETNKSSVNRLYLDYNTPADPLDPGSGSGSGGGATPSLAHRKYLNRLEDGSYDLTLEVTGQAGSETKPKKLDVLLILDQSGSMTEDMDGTENTWEHPVQYKDSRWYNAKVAIQQLIDTLKANRGLDVRYSIVTYSGSKETGAFQDATVKLEWNTADKFQISKNANGYSGEGILDYTPSGGTNYQAGLRIGKQQLAYARSDAEKVVIFLSDGYPTFYYNQNGMTVGAGNADGDSSDWNGNHVQGEGSCSKAALAEATGFRGVDYFYTIGLGNKDGINADTLKNLSEKVWENNKNCVFSDEKKPYLCGNLTALKQAFTEMAGSITRLVCTDVSIRDTLSENVTLLDKSGGEAVTLEPEDYKLLALDQNGKEQKVPEGTTVSYAAESHQLLLRFPEKYELQNGWTYRVTVHITPSDRAYEKYFERGASYKDKDGKADEGGPDTGSHRKEEGFYSNDSASVTYTYRGKEWTEGYEKPVVQLQISSILVSKTVTGNMAEENRDFTFTLTLTRRNKNFTTALPAIKGQEKQQLTAGKDSYTFTLKHGETIEIQVPTGWSYQVKEAENEGYTAYVTVEEKKEAEGQLAKGIIGKTAVSVAFRNDREVQVPTGVNLPDLNSWLAAAAVLGAGGGSMIGINGYRRRRTHGKGKN
;
A
#
# COMPACT_ATOMS: atom_id res chain seq x y z
N MET A 1 36.97 1.24 49.44
CA MET A 1 37.79 0.04 49.13
C MET A 1 37.16 -0.58 47.87
N LYS A 2 37.83 -0.98 46.77
CA LYS A 2 38.93 -1.97 46.59
C LYS A 2 38.55 -3.34 47.21
N ARG A 3 38.55 -4.49 46.50
CA ARG A 3 38.73 -4.77 45.05
C ARG A 3 38.44 -6.28 44.78
N LYS A 4 38.24 -6.68 43.51
CA LYS A 4 38.47 -8.02 42.88
C LYS A 4 37.42 -9.18 42.98
N LYS A 5 36.90 -9.54 41.80
CA LYS A 5 37.01 -10.85 41.07
C LYS A 5 35.89 -11.94 41.13
N ARG A 6 35.41 -12.27 39.91
CA ARG A 6 35.16 -13.61 39.29
C ARG A 6 33.92 -14.43 39.67
N ALA A 7 32.86 -14.30 38.85
CA ALA A 7 31.97 -15.34 38.31
C ALA A 7 31.03 -14.66 37.27
N PHE A 8 30.52 -15.28 36.20
CA PHE A 8 30.87 -16.54 35.51
C PHE A 8 30.62 -16.37 33.99
N TRP A 9 31.03 -17.34 33.17
CA TRP A 9 30.60 -17.48 31.76
C TRP A 9 29.28 -18.28 31.72
N ALA A 10 28.53 -18.25 30.60
CA ALA A 10 27.49 -19.25 30.27
C ALA A 10 26.26 -19.33 31.24
N LEU A 11 25.15 -20.03 30.95
CA LEU A 11 24.43 -20.40 29.71
C LEU A 11 23.11 -21.08 30.14
N PHE A 12 22.01 -20.92 29.38
CA PHE A 12 20.81 -21.79 29.34
C PHE A 12 19.83 -21.85 30.55
N LEU A 13 18.58 -22.20 30.19
CA LEU A 13 17.49 -22.89 30.92
C LEU A 13 17.20 -22.57 32.40
N ALA A 14 16.02 -21.98 32.65
CA ALA A 14 14.95 -22.46 33.58
C ALA A 14 13.72 -21.52 33.45
N LEU A 15 12.48 -21.92 33.73
CA LEU A 15 11.96 -23.16 34.32
C LEU A 15 11.05 -23.95 33.37
N ALA A 16 10.89 -25.24 33.66
CA ALA A 16 9.75 -26.06 33.29
C ALA A 16 9.32 -26.90 34.51
N LEU A 17 8.08 -27.41 34.51
CA LEU A 17 7.46 -28.25 35.56
C LEU A 17 7.19 -27.51 36.89
N ILE A 18 6.30 -27.93 37.79
CA ILE A 18 5.47 -29.15 37.92
C ILE A 18 4.04 -28.66 38.32
N PHE A 19 2.91 -29.16 37.82
CA PHE A 19 2.32 -30.45 38.20
C PHE A 19 1.42 -31.09 37.13
N SER A 20 1.05 -32.35 37.37
CA SER A 20 0.60 -33.33 36.37
C SER A 20 -0.36 -34.36 36.96
N ALA A 21 -1.28 -34.92 36.16
CA ALA A 21 -1.59 -36.37 36.07
C ALA A 21 -2.87 -36.65 35.25
N PHE A 22 -3.00 -37.90 34.79
CA PHE A 22 -4.11 -38.48 34.01
C PHE A 22 -4.31 -37.92 32.58
N GLY A 23 -4.34 -38.74 31.53
CA GLY A 23 -4.06 -40.18 31.49
C GLY A 23 -3.84 -40.68 30.05
N ASP A 24 -2.95 -41.66 29.89
CA ASP A 24 -2.63 -42.31 28.62
C ASP A 24 -3.44 -43.62 28.44
N GLY A 25 -3.63 -44.08 27.19
CA GLY A 25 -4.32 -45.33 26.91
C GLY A 25 -5.03 -45.41 25.55
N GLY A 26 -4.27 -45.59 24.47
CA GLY A 26 -4.83 -46.09 23.20
C GLY A 26 -5.04 -47.61 23.23
N GLY A 27 -6.19 -48.12 22.76
CA GLY A 27 -6.43 -49.57 22.70
C GLY A 27 -7.80 -49.99 22.14
N PHE A 28 -7.87 -50.31 20.85
CA PHE A 28 -8.95 -51.14 20.29
C PHE A 28 -8.62 -52.62 20.49
N VAL A 29 -9.59 -53.44 20.94
CA VAL A 29 -10.05 -54.70 20.32
C VAL A 29 -11.06 -55.43 21.24
N TYR A 30 -11.91 -56.25 20.60
CA TYR A 30 -13.10 -56.95 21.07
C TYR A 30 -13.00 -57.91 22.29
N ALA A 31 -14.16 -58.01 22.96
CA ALA A 31 -14.84 -59.24 23.45
C ALA A 31 -14.33 -60.04 24.69
N GLU A 32 -15.06 -59.80 25.80
CA GLU A 32 -15.95 -60.80 26.46
C GLU A 32 -15.41 -61.83 27.49
N GLU A 33 -16.34 -62.20 28.39
CA GLU A 33 -16.38 -63.30 29.37
C GLU A 33 -15.56 -63.30 30.70
N ALA A 34 -16.33 -63.47 31.79
CA ALA A 34 -16.11 -64.39 32.93
C ALA A 34 -15.45 -63.96 34.27
N LYS A 35 -16.34 -63.62 35.22
CA LYS A 35 -16.48 -64.21 36.59
C LYS A 35 -15.59 -63.79 37.77
N ALA A 36 -16.26 -63.72 38.93
CA ALA A 36 -15.78 -63.75 40.33
C ALA A 36 -14.92 -62.54 40.77
N ALA A 37 -15.22 -61.81 41.85
CA ALA A 37 -15.38 -62.23 43.26
C ALA A 37 -14.06 -62.82 43.80
N GLU A 38 -13.52 -62.39 44.95
CA GLU A 38 -14.19 -62.16 46.25
C GLU A 38 -13.29 -61.30 47.19
N ILE A 39 -13.83 -60.82 48.33
CA ILE A 39 -13.14 -60.67 49.66
C ILE A 39 -11.97 -59.64 49.78
N GLN A 40 -11.78 -58.84 50.87
CA GLN A 40 -12.57 -58.43 52.04
C GLN A 40 -11.88 -57.24 52.76
N LYS A 41 -12.67 -56.36 53.42
CA LYS A 41 -12.37 -55.63 54.70
C LYS A 41 -11.14 -54.69 54.73
N THR A 42 -10.98 -53.76 55.69
CA THR A 42 -11.73 -53.35 56.91
C THR A 42 -11.60 -51.80 56.95
N ALA A 43 -12.57 -50.93 57.31
CA ALA A 43 -13.32 -50.80 58.57
C ALA A 43 -12.40 -50.69 59.81
N GLU A 44 -12.72 -50.03 60.93
CA GLU A 44 -13.89 -49.29 61.46
C GLU A 44 -13.42 -47.85 61.86
N GLU A 45 -14.18 -46.75 62.09
CA GLU A 45 -15.60 -46.27 62.09
C GLU A 45 -15.56 -44.73 61.72
N LEU A 46 -16.55 -43.81 61.64
CA LEU A 46 -17.83 -43.45 62.33
C LEU A 46 -17.67 -42.89 63.77
N PRO A 47 -18.62 -42.08 64.34
CA PRO A 47 -19.94 -41.64 63.83
C PRO A 47 -20.30 -40.12 63.94
N GLU A 48 -21.40 -39.70 63.29
CA GLU A 48 -22.54 -38.83 63.75
C GLU A 48 -22.32 -37.39 64.37
N GLU A 49 -23.28 -36.44 64.40
CA GLU A 49 -24.73 -36.43 64.09
C GLU A 49 -25.31 -35.03 63.66
N LYS A 50 -26.63 -35.02 63.41
CA LYS A 50 -27.73 -33.99 63.32
C LYS A 50 -27.62 -32.75 64.27
N GLN A 51 -28.42 -31.65 64.20
CA GLN A 51 -29.53 -31.14 63.34
C GLN A 51 -29.81 -29.62 63.63
N VAL A 52 -30.25 -28.85 62.61
CA VAL A 52 -31.42 -27.89 62.53
C VAL A 52 -31.66 -26.75 63.58
N GLU A 53 -32.36 -25.66 63.13
CA GLU A 53 -33.03 -24.55 63.90
C GLU A 53 -32.12 -23.47 64.58
N THR A 54 -32.45 -22.16 64.71
CA THR A 54 -33.36 -21.19 63.99
C THR A 54 -33.06 -19.72 64.41
N GLU A 55 -33.72 -18.75 63.74
CA GLU A 55 -34.13 -17.40 64.23
C GLU A 55 -33.15 -16.20 64.27
N GLU A 56 -33.77 -15.00 64.34
CA GLU A 56 -33.27 -13.65 63.99
C GLU A 56 -32.72 -12.84 65.18
N SER A 57 -32.02 -11.71 64.90
CA SER A 57 -32.28 -10.40 65.57
C SER A 57 -31.57 -9.20 64.90
N GLU A 58 -32.32 -8.11 64.71
CA GLU A 58 -32.09 -6.70 65.12
C GLU A 58 -30.67 -6.06 65.13
N GLU A 59 -30.47 -4.74 64.90
CA GLU A 59 -31.21 -3.70 64.15
C GLU A 59 -30.26 -2.46 63.93
N LEU A 60 -30.81 -1.28 63.57
CA LEU A 60 -30.09 -0.01 63.32
C LEU A 60 -29.87 0.83 64.60
N PRO A 61 -29.33 2.07 64.50
CA PRO A 61 -30.28 3.20 64.37
C PRO A 61 -29.84 4.34 63.42
N LYS A 62 -30.81 5.19 63.05
CA LYS A 62 -30.67 6.43 62.26
C LYS A 62 -30.92 7.68 63.12
N MET A 63 -30.51 8.85 62.61
CA MET A 63 -31.31 10.10 62.48
C MET A 63 -30.85 10.75 61.16
N GLU A 64 -31.66 11.26 60.20
CA GLU A 64 -32.81 12.19 60.22
C GLU A 64 -32.44 13.58 60.80
N GLU A 65 -32.83 14.73 60.25
CA GLU A 65 -33.93 15.15 59.35
C GLU A 65 -33.47 16.18 58.25
N LYS A 66 -34.30 16.83 57.41
CA LYS A 66 -35.41 16.45 56.46
C LYS A 66 -35.98 17.75 55.82
N SER A 67 -36.73 17.63 54.69
CA SER A 67 -37.50 18.71 54.00
C SER A 67 -36.67 19.76 53.20
N GLY A 68 -37.12 20.27 52.03
CA GLY A 68 -38.37 20.02 51.30
C GLY A 68 -38.43 20.63 49.88
N THR A 69 -39.57 20.38 49.20
CA THR A 69 -40.00 20.77 47.83
C THR A 69 -39.97 22.30 47.53
N GLN A 70 -40.10 22.84 46.30
CA GLN A 70 -41.09 22.51 45.23
C GLN A 70 -40.75 23.08 43.81
N GLU A 71 -41.75 23.42 42.98
CA GLU A 71 -41.77 23.34 41.50
C GLU A 71 -41.72 24.68 40.71
N ALA A 72 -41.24 24.60 39.46
CA ALA A 72 -41.74 25.21 38.21
C ALA A 72 -41.86 26.76 37.93
N ALA A 73 -41.05 27.19 36.95
CA ALA A 73 -41.45 27.83 35.66
C ALA A 73 -41.64 29.38 35.47
N VAL A 74 -41.55 29.76 34.17
CA VAL A 74 -42.05 30.98 33.46
C VAL A 74 -41.11 32.20 33.20
N LYS A 75 -40.52 32.21 31.98
CA LYS A 75 -40.39 33.29 30.94
C LYS A 75 -39.92 34.75 31.24
N GLU A 76 -38.92 35.20 30.45
CA GLU A 76 -38.79 36.43 29.56
C GLU A 76 -39.30 37.84 30.00
N PRO A 77 -38.87 38.99 29.37
CA PRO A 77 -38.12 39.18 28.11
C PRO A 77 -36.93 40.22 28.13
N MET A 78 -36.39 40.55 26.94
CA MET A 78 -35.77 41.78 26.33
C MET A 78 -35.43 43.05 27.21
N GLU A 79 -34.55 44.02 26.84
CA GLU A 79 -34.43 44.74 25.53
C GLU A 79 -33.18 45.69 25.37
N GLU A 80 -32.88 46.09 24.13
CA GLU A 80 -32.12 47.28 23.56
C GLU A 80 -30.73 47.82 24.02
N THR A 81 -29.74 47.68 23.11
CA THR A 81 -28.81 48.67 22.45
C THR A 81 -28.42 50.06 23.02
N LYS A 82 -27.15 50.51 22.76
CA LYS A 82 -26.81 51.67 21.86
C LYS A 82 -25.29 51.93 21.63
N LYS A 83 -24.96 52.72 20.58
CA LYS A 83 -23.62 53.12 20.06
C LYS A 83 -23.25 54.59 20.35
N ALA A 84 -21.94 54.91 20.38
CA ALA A 84 -21.23 56.08 19.77
C ALA A 84 -19.70 55.90 20.03
N GLU A 85 -18.70 56.05 19.12
CA GLU A 85 -18.33 57.05 18.09
C GLU A 85 -17.60 58.33 18.59
N ASN A 86 -16.25 58.42 18.41
CA ASN A 86 -15.59 59.44 17.56
C ASN A 86 -14.02 59.39 17.49
N THR A 87 -13.49 59.60 16.27
CA THR A 87 -12.34 60.43 15.80
C THR A 87 -11.49 61.24 16.81
N SER A 88 -10.20 61.62 16.63
CA SER A 88 -9.09 61.45 15.62
C SER A 88 -7.77 62.09 16.22
N GLU A 89 -6.60 62.42 15.61
CA GLU A 89 -6.12 62.52 14.21
C GLU A 89 -4.55 62.60 14.08
N LEU A 90 -4.01 62.09 12.95
CA LEU A 90 -2.76 62.36 12.16
C LEU A 90 -1.50 63.17 12.67
N LYS A 91 -0.31 62.58 12.36
CA LYS A 91 0.95 63.19 11.78
C LYS A 91 1.88 64.09 12.66
N GLU A 92 3.20 64.29 12.42
CA GLU A 92 4.18 63.81 11.39
C GLU A 92 5.70 63.93 11.82
N VAL A 93 6.55 62.97 11.37
CA VAL A 93 7.94 63.11 10.79
C VAL A 93 9.22 63.56 11.58
N SER A 94 10.32 62.81 11.31
CA SER A 94 11.78 63.14 11.21
C SER A 94 12.79 62.77 12.32
N GLY A 95 13.96 62.22 11.92
CA GLY A 95 15.26 62.44 12.59
C GLY A 95 16.20 61.25 12.89
N GLU A 96 17.06 60.86 11.93
CA GLU A 96 18.33 60.10 12.15
C GLU A 96 19.56 61.06 12.15
N PRO A 97 20.84 60.65 12.43
CA PRO A 97 21.38 59.37 12.95
C PRO A 97 22.41 59.53 14.11
N SER A 98 23.13 58.43 14.44
CA SER A 98 24.56 58.31 14.89
C SER A 98 24.91 57.85 16.33
N GLU A 99 26.12 57.28 16.46
CA GLU A 99 26.71 56.55 17.61
C GLU A 99 27.21 57.50 18.75
N GLU A 100 27.64 57.10 19.96
CA GLU A 100 28.30 55.86 20.41
C GLU A 100 28.14 55.57 21.94
N LYS A 101 28.05 54.27 22.30
CA LYS A 101 28.28 53.56 23.60
C LYS A 101 28.25 54.32 24.96
N GLY A 102 27.49 53.77 25.93
CA GLY A 102 27.50 54.17 27.35
C GLY A 102 26.88 53.16 28.33
N GLU A 103 27.45 51.94 28.38
CA GLU A 103 27.08 50.75 29.17
C GLU A 103 26.46 50.96 30.59
N GLU A 104 25.18 50.56 30.75
CA GLU A 104 24.61 50.01 32.00
C GLU A 104 23.75 48.77 31.68
N THR A 105 23.85 47.71 32.49
CA THR A 105 23.13 46.43 32.28
C THR A 105 21.91 46.27 33.20
N PRO A 106 20.69 46.09 32.64
CA PRO A 106 19.61 45.41 33.34
C PRO A 106 19.73 43.88 33.19
N LYS A 107 18.78 43.14 33.79
CA LYS A 107 18.77 41.67 33.83
C LYS A 107 18.45 41.06 32.46
N ALA A 108 18.96 39.86 32.21
CA ALA A 108 18.50 39.02 31.11
C ALA A 108 17.10 38.46 31.42
N GLU A 109 16.25 38.45 30.39
CA GLU A 109 15.10 37.55 30.29
C GLU A 109 15.57 36.22 29.68
N GLU A 110 14.89 35.13 29.99
CA GLU A 110 15.27 33.80 29.47
C GLU A 110 14.82 33.67 28.02
N GLN A 111 15.77 33.66 27.08
CA GLN A 111 15.50 33.24 25.70
C GLN A 111 15.08 31.78 25.71
N LYS A 112 13.83 31.50 25.34
CA LYS A 112 13.40 30.14 24.99
C LYS A 112 14.13 29.72 23.71
N GLU A 113 14.58 28.47 23.65
CA GLU A 113 15.00 27.89 22.38
C GLU A 113 13.77 27.68 21.48
N HIS A 114 13.93 27.92 20.19
CA HIS A 114 12.93 27.68 19.15
C HIS A 114 13.39 26.52 18.26
N VAL A 115 12.45 25.82 17.63
CA VAL A 115 12.69 24.67 16.77
C VAL A 115 12.14 24.97 15.37
N GLU A 116 13.01 24.89 14.38
CA GLU A 116 12.67 25.03 12.96
C GLU A 116 12.36 23.65 12.35
N TYR A 117 11.29 23.59 11.55
CA TYR A 117 10.85 22.45 10.75
C TYR A 117 10.75 22.88 9.29
N THR A 118 11.01 21.95 8.36
CA THR A 118 10.94 22.22 6.92
C THR A 118 10.26 21.08 6.16
N ALA A 119 9.51 21.42 5.12
CA ALA A 119 8.90 20.51 4.16
C ALA A 119 9.02 21.05 2.72
N THR A 120 8.85 20.18 1.73
CA THR A 120 8.91 20.53 0.31
C THR A 120 7.94 19.65 -0.48
N CYS A 121 7.12 20.22 -1.35
CA CYS A 121 6.18 19.45 -2.19
C CYS A 121 6.79 19.08 -3.56
N GLU A 122 6.11 18.23 -4.35
CA GLU A 122 6.60 17.78 -5.66
C GLU A 122 6.72 18.92 -6.71
N GLU A 123 5.98 20.02 -6.55
CA GLU A 123 6.10 21.22 -7.39
C GLU A 123 7.19 22.20 -6.92
N GLY A 124 7.97 21.84 -5.90
CA GLY A 124 9.09 22.65 -5.42
C GLY A 124 8.71 23.83 -4.55
N TRP A 125 7.51 23.84 -3.96
CA TRP A 125 7.16 24.80 -2.92
C TRP A 125 7.89 24.43 -1.61
N GLU A 126 8.51 25.39 -0.95
CA GLU A 126 9.25 25.21 0.30
C GLU A 126 8.41 25.76 1.46
N ILE A 127 8.30 24.99 2.55
CA ILE A 127 7.54 25.38 3.75
C ILE A 127 8.49 25.33 4.94
N HIS A 128 8.62 26.44 5.65
CA HIS A 128 9.31 26.55 6.93
C HIS A 128 8.28 26.76 8.04
N ALA A 129 8.49 26.15 9.19
CA ALA A 129 7.69 26.40 10.39
C ALA A 129 8.60 26.53 11.61
N GLU A 130 8.37 27.55 12.45
CA GLU A 130 9.12 27.80 13.67
C GLU A 130 8.19 27.78 14.89
N ALA A 131 8.52 26.98 15.89
CA ALA A 131 7.75 26.86 17.13
C ALA A 131 8.66 26.92 18.36
N ALA A 132 8.17 27.50 19.46
CA ALA A 132 8.91 27.50 20.72
C ALA A 132 9.09 26.06 21.27
N ALA A 133 10.25 25.77 21.89
CA ALA A 133 10.53 24.44 22.41
C ALA A 133 9.44 23.96 23.40
N GLY A 134 8.78 22.85 23.05
CA GLY A 134 7.68 22.26 23.80
C GLY A 134 6.28 22.46 23.19
N VAL A 135 6.11 23.33 22.18
CA VAL A 135 4.83 23.48 21.44
C VAL A 135 4.50 22.25 20.60
N LEU A 136 5.52 21.57 20.07
CA LEU A 136 5.42 20.32 19.33
C LEU A 136 6.24 19.21 20.02
N PRO A 137 5.81 17.95 19.94
CA PRO A 137 6.49 16.84 20.63
C PRO A 137 7.84 16.51 19.98
N GLU A 138 8.87 16.26 20.80
CA GLU A 138 10.22 15.92 20.33
C GLU A 138 10.19 14.76 19.32
N GLY A 139 10.68 15.00 18.10
CA GLY A 139 10.65 14.04 16.99
C GLY A 139 9.54 14.24 15.95
N ALA A 140 8.68 15.24 16.10
CA ALA A 140 7.71 15.64 15.06
C ALA A 140 8.40 16.08 13.75
N GLN A 141 7.70 15.91 12.63
CA GLN A 141 8.12 16.30 11.28
C GLN A 141 6.99 17.03 10.56
N LEU A 142 7.28 18.18 9.94
CA LEU A 142 6.33 18.86 9.07
C LEU A 142 6.12 18.07 7.76
N LYS A 143 4.88 18.08 7.26
CA LYS A 143 4.46 17.56 5.95
C LYS A 143 3.75 18.67 5.17
N ALA A 144 3.71 18.51 3.85
CA ALA A 144 3.02 19.41 2.95
C ALA A 144 2.62 18.68 1.65
N GLU A 145 1.34 18.68 1.29
CA GLU A 145 0.82 18.06 0.06
C GLU A 145 -0.10 19.03 -0.70
N LYS A 146 0.19 19.30 -1.99
CA LYS A 146 -0.70 20.10 -2.84
C LYS A 146 -1.95 19.29 -3.18
N LEU A 147 -3.13 19.80 -2.85
CA LEU A 147 -4.38 19.11 -3.13
C LEU A 147 -4.71 19.17 -4.63
N SER A 148 -4.91 18.00 -5.25
CA SER A 148 -5.33 17.88 -6.66
C SER A 148 -6.71 18.47 -6.90
N GLU A 149 -6.90 19.17 -8.03
CA GLU A 149 -8.18 19.81 -8.39
C GLU A 149 -9.35 18.82 -8.52
N ASP A 150 -9.07 17.57 -8.92
CA ASP A 150 -10.05 16.47 -9.00
C ASP A 150 -10.41 15.87 -7.63
N SER A 151 -9.82 16.35 -6.52
CA SER A 151 -10.03 15.77 -5.19
C SER A 151 -11.20 16.40 -4.42
N ASN A 152 -11.90 15.57 -3.65
CA ASN A 152 -12.94 16.05 -2.73
C ASN A 152 -12.41 17.04 -1.68
N ALA A 153 -11.12 16.95 -1.31
CA ALA A 153 -10.47 17.87 -0.38
C ALA A 153 -10.33 19.28 -1.00
N PHE A 154 -9.80 19.37 -2.22
CA PHE A 154 -9.75 20.62 -2.98
C PHE A 154 -11.14 21.20 -3.21
N ALA A 155 -12.12 20.37 -3.61
CA ALA A 155 -13.50 20.80 -3.80
C ALA A 155 -14.13 21.36 -2.52
N ARG A 156 -13.91 20.72 -1.35
CA ARG A 156 -14.43 21.17 -0.05
C ARG A 156 -13.73 22.44 0.44
N ALA A 157 -12.41 22.54 0.28
CA ALA A 157 -11.64 23.74 0.60
C ALA A 157 -12.13 24.93 -0.23
N ARG A 158 -12.23 24.75 -1.55
CA ARG A 158 -12.77 25.73 -2.49
C ARG A 158 -14.19 26.17 -2.14
N GLU A 159 -15.12 25.23 -1.95
CA GLU A 159 -16.51 25.56 -1.61
C GLU A 159 -16.60 26.32 -0.26
N THR A 160 -15.71 26.03 0.69
CA THR A 160 -15.65 26.75 1.99
C THR A 160 -15.18 28.20 1.81
N VAL A 161 -14.20 28.46 0.93
CA VAL A 161 -13.72 29.81 0.61
C VAL A 161 -14.75 30.60 -0.23
N GLU A 162 -15.44 29.95 -1.17
CA GLU A 162 -16.57 30.55 -1.89
C GLU A 162 -17.73 30.92 -0.94
N LYS A 163 -17.96 30.11 0.12
CA LYS A 163 -18.95 30.38 1.18
C LYS A 163 -18.54 31.49 2.16
N SER A 164 -17.26 31.67 2.47
CA SER A 164 -16.79 32.77 3.34
C SER A 164 -16.87 34.14 2.66
N GLY A 165 -16.99 34.16 1.32
CA GLY A 165 -17.18 35.37 0.53
C GLY A 165 -15.90 36.02 0.02
N VAL A 166 -14.75 35.35 0.18
CA VAL A 166 -13.49 35.69 -0.49
C VAL A 166 -13.72 35.59 -2.00
N LYS A 167 -13.23 36.59 -2.76
CA LYS A 167 -13.42 36.66 -4.21
C LYS A 167 -12.12 36.36 -4.93
N PHE A 168 -12.19 35.44 -5.87
CA PHE A 168 -11.05 34.98 -6.63
C PHE A 168 -11.44 34.58 -8.04
N ASP A 169 -10.48 34.72 -8.96
CA ASP A 169 -10.53 34.19 -10.32
C ASP A 169 -9.73 32.87 -10.44
N GLY A 170 -8.84 32.59 -9.48
CA GLY A 170 -8.12 31.32 -9.34
C GLY A 170 -7.79 30.97 -7.88
N ILE A 171 -7.61 29.67 -7.62
CA ILE A 171 -7.39 29.10 -6.30
C ILE A 171 -6.43 27.89 -6.38
N ALA A 172 -5.54 27.78 -5.40
CA ALA A 172 -4.76 26.59 -5.11
C ALA A 172 -4.99 26.16 -3.65
N ALA A 173 -4.76 24.89 -3.31
CA ALA A 173 -4.90 24.39 -1.94
C ALA A 173 -3.74 23.44 -1.56
N LEU A 174 -3.38 23.48 -0.28
CA LEU A 174 -2.17 22.88 0.30
C LEU A 174 -2.52 22.32 1.68
N ASP A 175 -2.40 21.01 1.86
CA ASP A 175 -2.52 20.36 3.17
C ASP A 175 -1.19 20.50 3.92
N LEU A 176 -1.22 21.00 5.15
CA LEU A 176 -0.06 21.13 6.04
C LEU A 176 -0.37 20.45 7.37
N HIS A 177 0.45 19.47 7.76
CA HIS A 177 0.30 18.77 9.04
C HIS A 177 1.66 18.41 9.66
N PHE A 178 1.68 18.13 10.96
CA PHE A 178 2.84 17.54 11.63
C PHE A 178 2.61 16.06 11.90
N GLU A 179 3.61 15.23 11.65
CA GLU A 179 3.60 13.80 11.98
C GLU A 179 4.63 13.46 13.06
N LYS A 180 4.25 12.57 13.97
CA LYS A 180 5.17 11.85 14.85
C LYS A 180 4.87 10.35 14.82
N ASP A 181 5.90 9.54 14.59
CA ASP A 181 5.81 8.06 14.55
C ASP A 181 4.73 7.50 13.59
N GLY A 182 4.33 8.28 12.57
CA GLY A 182 3.26 7.93 11.62
C GLY A 182 1.84 8.24 12.10
N GLN A 183 1.70 9.11 13.10
CA GLN A 183 0.43 9.71 13.54
C GLN A 183 0.52 11.23 13.44
N GLU A 184 -0.58 11.86 13.06
CA GLU A 184 -0.73 13.32 13.02
C GLU A 184 -0.77 13.91 14.43
N VAL A 185 -0.16 15.10 14.61
CA VAL A 185 -0.07 15.80 15.90
C VAL A 185 -0.28 17.31 15.72
N GLU A 186 -1.25 17.86 16.42
CA GLU A 186 -1.47 19.31 16.50
C GLU A 186 -0.50 19.98 17.49
N PRO A 187 -0.14 21.27 17.31
CA PRO A 187 0.69 22.00 18.24
C PRO A 187 -0.08 22.47 19.48
N GLU A 188 0.53 22.44 20.67
CA GLU A 188 -0.05 22.97 21.91
C GLU A 188 0.13 24.51 22.04
N GLY A 189 0.09 25.24 20.91
CA GLY A 189 0.24 26.69 20.84
C GLY A 189 0.74 27.20 19.49
N THR A 190 0.94 28.52 19.40
CA THR A 190 1.25 29.21 18.14
C THR A 190 2.54 28.75 17.45
N VAL A 191 2.45 28.46 16.16
CA VAL A 191 3.55 28.19 15.22
C VAL A 191 3.59 29.31 14.18
N GLN A 192 4.79 29.79 13.86
CA GLN A 192 5.02 30.71 12.74
C GLN A 192 5.32 29.90 11.48
N VAL A 193 4.61 30.15 10.38
CA VAL A 193 4.75 29.43 9.11
C VAL A 193 5.17 30.40 8.02
N SER A 194 6.17 30.03 7.21
CA SER A 194 6.59 30.75 6.00
C SER A 194 6.50 29.78 4.81
N VAL A 195 5.67 30.13 3.82
CA VAL A 195 5.36 29.31 2.62
C VAL A 195 5.90 30.01 1.39
N ILE A 196 6.73 29.30 0.61
CA ILE A 196 7.43 29.81 -0.57
C ILE A 196 6.95 29.02 -1.79
N MET A 197 6.20 29.66 -2.69
CA MET A 197 5.56 29.03 -3.85
C MET A 197 6.08 29.64 -5.16
N PRO A 198 7.07 29.03 -5.82
CA PRO A 198 7.51 29.43 -7.15
C PRO A 198 6.48 29.07 -8.23
N ASP A 199 6.32 29.96 -9.21
CA ASP A 199 5.56 29.83 -10.46
C ASP A 199 4.09 29.35 -10.33
N MET A 200 3.50 29.49 -9.14
CA MET A 200 2.15 29.01 -8.82
C MET A 200 1.04 29.88 -9.43
N ILE A 201 1.30 31.17 -9.65
CA ILE A 201 0.28 32.18 -9.99
C ILE A 201 0.51 32.73 -11.41
N PRO A 202 -0.54 32.92 -12.23
CA PRO A 202 -0.41 33.49 -13.58
C PRO A 202 0.17 34.90 -13.62
N GLU A 203 0.88 35.24 -14.70
CA GLU A 203 1.52 36.57 -14.89
C GLU A 203 0.51 37.73 -14.83
N GLU A 204 -0.76 37.47 -15.19
CA GLU A 204 -1.85 38.45 -15.20
C GLU A 204 -2.59 38.62 -13.85
N ALA A 205 -2.12 38.03 -12.76
CA ALA A 205 -2.76 38.13 -11.45
C ALA A 205 -2.63 39.51 -10.79
N ALA A 206 -3.70 39.95 -10.12
CA ALA A 206 -3.71 41.12 -9.27
C ALA A 206 -3.12 40.76 -7.89
N VAL A 207 -1.79 40.86 -7.77
CA VAL A 207 -1.00 40.55 -6.56
C VAL A 207 -1.51 41.31 -5.32
N GLU A 208 -2.09 42.49 -5.52
CA GLU A 208 -2.71 43.35 -4.48
C GLU A 208 -3.97 42.74 -3.84
N GLU A 209 -4.58 41.72 -4.46
CA GLU A 209 -5.81 41.04 -4.01
C GLU A 209 -5.53 39.56 -3.62
N LEU A 210 -4.31 39.24 -3.18
CA LEU A 210 -3.93 37.90 -2.71
C LEU A 210 -4.42 37.64 -1.28
N VAL A 211 -5.13 36.52 -1.09
CA VAL A 211 -5.66 36.08 0.21
C VAL A 211 -5.32 34.61 0.44
N ILE A 212 -4.79 34.31 1.63
CA ILE A 212 -4.57 32.95 2.13
C ILE A 212 -5.57 32.64 3.24
N SER A 213 -6.32 31.56 3.10
CA SER A 213 -7.29 31.12 4.11
C SER A 213 -7.05 29.70 4.61
N HIS A 214 -7.05 29.53 5.93
CA HIS A 214 -7.01 28.26 6.65
C HIS A 214 -8.41 27.67 6.74
N ILE A 215 -8.57 26.36 6.47
CA ILE A 215 -9.88 25.67 6.39
C ILE A 215 -10.12 24.87 7.68
N LEU A 216 -10.52 25.55 8.74
CA LEU A 216 -10.83 24.93 10.03
C LEU A 216 -12.06 24.02 9.95
N GLU A 217 -11.97 22.84 10.57
CA GLU A 217 -13.08 21.91 10.77
C GLU A 217 -13.52 21.91 12.24
N GLU A 218 -14.75 22.33 12.53
CA GLU A 218 -15.32 22.30 13.88
C GLU A 218 -16.69 21.64 13.87
N ASN A 219 -16.89 20.61 14.70
CA ASN A 219 -18.16 19.91 14.88
C ASN A 219 -18.81 19.33 13.59
N GLY A 220 -18.02 19.19 12.52
CA GLY A 220 -18.48 18.72 11.20
C GLY A 220 -18.81 19.82 10.18
N GLU A 221 -18.68 21.10 10.55
CA GLU A 221 -18.79 22.25 9.63
C GLU A 221 -17.38 22.80 9.32
N THR A 222 -17.14 23.21 8.06
CA THR A 222 -15.90 23.89 7.65
C THR A 222 -16.07 25.41 7.65
N ARG A 223 -15.04 26.13 8.11
CA ARG A 223 -14.97 27.60 8.05
C ARG A 223 -13.58 28.04 7.56
N ALA A 224 -13.56 29.02 6.65
CA ALA A 224 -12.33 29.60 6.14
C ALA A 224 -11.97 30.88 6.92
N GLU A 225 -10.80 30.89 7.57
CA GLU A 225 -10.24 32.09 8.23
C GLU A 225 -9.05 32.63 7.43
N THR A 226 -9.01 33.94 7.18
CA THR A 226 -7.88 34.58 6.48
C THR A 226 -6.69 34.72 7.43
N VAL A 227 -5.57 34.09 7.09
CA VAL A 227 -4.33 34.08 7.90
C VAL A 227 -3.25 35.01 7.34
N ALA A 228 -3.29 35.31 6.03
CA ALA A 228 -2.44 36.32 5.40
C ALA A 228 -3.13 36.98 4.20
N GLU A 229 -2.92 38.27 4.03
CA GLU A 229 -3.43 39.09 2.90
C GLU A 229 -2.44 40.23 2.62
N LEU A 230 -2.52 40.86 1.44
CA LEU A 230 -1.55 41.90 1.04
C LEU A 230 -1.90 43.34 1.50
N ALA A 231 -2.97 43.54 2.30
CA ALA A 231 -3.46 44.88 2.66
C ALA A 231 -4.09 45.02 4.07
N GLU A 232 -3.35 45.62 5.00
CA GLU A 232 -3.83 46.33 6.22
C GLU A 232 -4.88 45.66 7.16
N SER A 233 -4.88 44.34 7.41
CA SER A 233 -5.60 43.82 8.61
C SER A 233 -5.02 42.58 9.34
N GLY A 234 -4.45 41.60 8.64
CA GLY A 234 -3.98 40.33 9.25
C GLY A 234 -2.69 40.39 10.10
N GLU A 235 -2.46 39.36 10.92
CA GLU A 235 -1.18 39.13 11.63
C GLU A 235 -0.08 38.52 10.74
N GLY A 236 -0.46 37.95 9.58
CA GLY A 236 0.45 37.47 8.55
C GLY A 236 0.73 38.50 7.45
N SER A 237 1.76 38.26 6.65
CA SER A 237 2.14 39.07 5.49
C SER A 237 2.29 38.22 4.23
N VAL A 238 2.05 38.84 3.07
CA VAL A 238 2.25 38.23 1.75
C VAL A 238 3.16 39.14 0.92
N SER A 239 4.08 38.56 0.14
CA SER A 239 4.98 39.30 -0.75
C SER A 239 5.33 38.48 -1.99
N LEU A 240 5.67 39.16 -3.09
CA LEU A 240 6.00 38.53 -4.37
C LEU A 240 7.38 38.98 -4.85
N GLU A 241 8.26 38.02 -5.10
CA GLU A 241 9.55 38.25 -5.76
C GLU A 241 9.45 37.87 -7.24
N GLN A 242 9.90 38.75 -8.14
CA GLN A 242 9.92 38.50 -9.58
C GLN A 242 11.37 38.56 -10.09
N GLU A 243 11.88 37.45 -10.64
CA GLU A 243 13.20 37.40 -11.27
C GLU A 243 13.16 36.66 -12.61
N SER A 244 13.67 37.32 -13.66
CA SER A 244 13.79 36.77 -15.03
C SER A 244 12.50 36.22 -15.69
N GLY A 245 11.32 36.49 -15.12
CA GLY A 245 10.02 36.02 -15.60
C GLY A 245 9.42 34.87 -14.78
N ALA A 246 10.14 34.34 -13.79
CA ALA A 246 9.57 33.50 -12.73
C ALA A 246 8.94 34.39 -11.64
N GLN A 247 7.91 33.88 -10.96
CA GLN A 247 7.24 34.56 -9.85
C GLN A 247 7.25 33.69 -8.59
N THR A 248 7.90 34.16 -7.52
CA THR A 248 7.94 33.46 -6.23
C THR A 248 7.04 34.18 -5.24
N LEU A 249 5.92 33.56 -4.88
CA LEU A 249 5.09 34.02 -3.77
C LEU A 249 5.74 33.59 -2.45
N ARG A 250 5.83 34.52 -1.49
CA ARG A 250 6.15 34.24 -0.08
C ARG A 250 4.98 34.68 0.78
N ALA A 251 4.59 33.86 1.73
CA ALA A 251 3.59 34.24 2.73
C ALA A 251 4.01 33.76 4.12
N GLU A 252 3.88 34.62 5.11
CA GLU A 252 4.28 34.38 6.49
C GLU A 252 3.07 34.60 7.40
N PHE A 253 2.70 33.64 8.25
CA PHE A 253 1.56 33.75 9.15
C PHE A 253 1.71 32.92 10.42
N ALA A 254 1.01 33.37 11.48
CA ALA A 254 0.87 32.62 12.72
C ALA A 254 -0.36 31.69 12.65
N THR A 255 -0.28 30.50 13.23
CA THR A 255 -1.42 29.59 13.37
C THR A 255 -1.30 28.72 14.63
N GLU A 256 -2.42 28.24 15.15
CA GLU A 256 -2.50 27.35 16.34
C GLU A 256 -3.09 25.96 16.02
N SER A 257 -3.35 25.67 14.75
CA SER A 257 -3.83 24.37 14.23
C SER A 257 -3.39 24.20 12.78
N PHE A 258 -3.30 22.95 12.33
CA PHE A 258 -2.75 22.57 11.03
C PHE A 258 -3.75 21.70 10.25
N SER A 259 -4.08 22.14 9.03
CA SER A 259 -5.03 21.47 8.14
C SER A 259 -4.81 21.93 6.69
N SER A 260 -5.86 21.91 5.86
CA SER A 260 -5.83 22.48 4.52
C SER A 260 -5.80 24.01 4.55
N TYR A 261 -4.85 24.59 3.83
CA TYR A 261 -4.74 26.01 3.52
C TYR A 261 -5.08 26.25 2.04
N THR A 262 -5.57 27.44 1.72
CA THR A 262 -5.91 27.86 0.36
C THR A 262 -5.20 29.17 0.02
N VAL A 263 -4.78 29.32 -1.23
CA VAL A 263 -4.23 30.56 -1.77
C VAL A 263 -5.10 31.00 -2.93
N THR A 264 -5.60 32.24 -2.88
CA THR A 264 -6.56 32.76 -3.84
C THR A 264 -6.11 34.08 -4.43
N TRP A 265 -6.42 34.30 -5.72
CA TRP A 265 -6.04 35.51 -6.46
C TRP A 265 -7.13 35.96 -7.43
N GLN A 266 -7.18 37.26 -7.71
CA GLN A 266 -7.96 37.86 -8.79
C GLN A 266 -7.06 38.14 -10.01
N LEU A 267 -7.64 38.38 -11.19
CA LEU A 267 -6.91 38.72 -12.42
C LEU A 267 -7.05 40.21 -12.77
N GLY A 268 -5.95 40.82 -13.22
CA GLY A 268 -5.88 42.25 -13.51
C GLY A 268 -6.88 42.72 -14.59
N ALA A 269 -7.41 43.94 -14.42
CA ALA A 269 -8.48 44.53 -15.25
C ALA A 269 -8.06 44.74 -16.72
N GLY A 270 -8.16 43.67 -17.51
CA GLY A 270 -7.68 43.59 -18.89
C GLY A 270 -7.28 42.17 -19.32
N SER A 271 -7.06 41.27 -18.35
CA SER A 271 -6.77 39.85 -18.59
C SER A 271 -7.84 39.17 -19.45
N SER A 272 -7.43 38.24 -20.30
CA SER A 272 -8.33 37.51 -21.19
C SER A 272 -8.93 36.30 -20.50
N VAL A 273 -9.96 36.56 -19.68
CA VAL A 273 -10.78 35.56 -18.97
C VAL A 273 -11.02 34.31 -19.84
N PRO A 274 -10.65 33.10 -19.36
CA PRO A 274 -11.02 31.86 -20.00
C PRO A 274 -12.54 31.69 -19.89
N LYS A 275 -13.28 31.98 -20.96
CA LYS A 275 -14.74 31.80 -20.95
C LYS A 275 -15.06 30.32 -21.07
N GLU A 276 -15.78 29.79 -20.10
CA GLU A 276 -16.41 28.47 -20.18
C GLU A 276 -17.35 28.38 -21.39
N ILE A 277 -17.11 27.40 -22.26
CA ILE A 277 -17.97 27.09 -23.40
C ILE A 277 -18.58 25.69 -23.20
N PRO A 278 -19.84 25.61 -22.71
CA PRO A 278 -20.51 24.33 -22.55
C PRO A 278 -20.89 23.73 -23.91
N ILE A 279 -20.40 22.52 -24.20
CA ILE A 279 -20.83 21.71 -25.35
C ILE A 279 -21.72 20.57 -24.82
N SER A 280 -22.98 20.55 -25.25
CA SER A 280 -23.95 19.53 -24.81
C SER A 280 -23.79 18.23 -25.60
N LEU A 281 -23.76 17.11 -24.87
CA LEU A 281 -23.69 15.75 -25.41
C LEU A 281 -25.09 15.13 -25.51
N TYR A 282 -25.34 14.38 -26.59
CA TYR A 282 -26.60 13.69 -26.83
C TYR A 282 -26.37 12.17 -26.86
N ALA A 283 -27.35 11.38 -26.40
CA ALA A 283 -27.32 9.93 -26.53
C ALA A 283 -28.09 9.47 -27.78
N GLY A 284 -27.59 8.46 -28.48
CA GLY A 284 -28.31 7.82 -29.58
C GLY A 284 -27.88 6.38 -29.83
N THR A 285 -28.58 5.68 -30.71
CA THR A 285 -28.32 4.27 -31.02
C THR A 285 -28.61 3.94 -32.49
N ARG A 286 -27.87 2.98 -33.04
CA ARG A 286 -28.07 2.47 -34.40
C ARG A 286 -29.19 1.42 -34.40
N GLN A 287 -30.13 1.53 -35.33
CA GLN A 287 -31.15 0.51 -35.57
C GLN A 287 -30.66 -0.54 -36.59
N ALA A 288 -31.26 -1.73 -36.57
CA ALA A 288 -30.80 -2.90 -37.34
C ALA A 288 -30.97 -2.77 -38.87
N ASP A 289 -31.73 -1.79 -39.34
CA ASP A 289 -31.86 -1.41 -40.75
C ASP A 289 -30.80 -0.39 -41.22
N GLY A 290 -29.92 0.07 -40.31
CA GLY A 290 -28.96 1.15 -40.54
C GLY A 290 -29.46 2.54 -40.17
N GLY A 291 -30.69 2.67 -39.65
CA GLY A 291 -31.21 3.91 -39.09
C GLY A 291 -30.51 4.33 -37.79
N TYR A 292 -30.86 5.52 -37.29
CA TYR A 292 -30.32 6.04 -36.02
C TYR A 292 -31.42 6.75 -35.23
N GLU A 293 -31.44 6.53 -33.92
CA GLU A 293 -32.49 6.98 -33.00
C GLU A 293 -31.89 7.78 -31.84
N GLU A 294 -32.51 8.91 -31.48
CA GLU A 294 -32.08 9.77 -30.38
C GLU A 294 -32.72 9.35 -29.04
N LEU A 295 -31.92 9.06 -28.02
CA LEU A 295 -32.39 8.60 -26.71
C LEU A 295 -32.77 9.82 -25.82
N GLY A 296 -33.84 10.51 -26.20
CA GLY A 296 -34.22 11.86 -25.78
C GLY A 296 -33.91 12.28 -24.33
N ASP A 297 -34.59 11.71 -23.33
CA ASP A 297 -34.50 12.19 -21.93
C ASP A 297 -33.15 11.91 -21.24
N VAL A 298 -32.34 10.98 -21.77
CA VAL A 298 -30.99 10.65 -21.25
C VAL A 298 -30.06 11.87 -21.32
N THR A 299 -30.26 12.75 -22.30
CA THR A 299 -29.49 13.99 -22.53
C THR A 299 -29.32 14.85 -21.26
N LYS A 300 -30.26 14.79 -20.31
CA LYS A 300 -30.21 15.56 -19.06
C LYS A 300 -29.21 15.03 -18.02
N GLN A 301 -28.66 13.83 -18.22
CA GLN A 301 -27.77 13.15 -17.26
C GLN A 301 -26.28 13.21 -17.65
N LEU A 302 -25.96 13.69 -18.85
CA LEU A 302 -24.60 13.62 -19.44
C LEU A 302 -23.76 14.90 -19.27
N GLY A 303 -24.29 15.90 -18.55
CA GLY A 303 -23.61 17.18 -18.30
C GLY A 303 -23.38 18.03 -19.55
N ASN A 304 -22.42 18.95 -19.44
CA ASN A 304 -21.82 19.65 -20.58
C ASN A 304 -20.30 19.45 -20.53
N LEU A 305 -19.65 19.34 -21.68
CA LEU A 305 -18.20 19.47 -21.75
C LEU A 305 -17.85 20.95 -21.54
N ILE A 306 -17.12 21.28 -20.47
CA ILE A 306 -16.65 22.64 -20.16
C ILE A 306 -15.29 22.85 -20.82
N TRP A 307 -15.07 24.01 -21.44
CA TRP A 307 -13.79 24.36 -22.06
C TRP A 307 -13.38 25.81 -21.79
N TYR A 308 -12.10 26.02 -21.51
CA TYR A 308 -11.50 27.30 -21.10
C TYR A 308 -10.75 27.99 -22.26
N THR A 309 -11.11 29.24 -22.60
CA THR A 309 -10.50 29.98 -23.74
C THR A 309 -9.10 30.54 -23.47
N ALA A 310 -8.11 29.69 -23.20
CA ALA A 310 -6.70 30.10 -23.15
C ALA A 310 -6.16 30.40 -24.56
N ASP A 311 -6.08 31.67 -24.97
CA ASP A 311 -5.59 32.07 -26.30
C ASP A 311 -4.05 32.05 -26.38
N LYS A 312 -3.44 30.88 -26.12
CA LYS A 312 -1.99 30.59 -26.24
C LYS A 312 -1.43 30.78 -27.68
N SER A 313 -2.24 31.30 -28.62
CA SER A 313 -1.95 31.35 -30.05
C SER A 313 -1.69 32.77 -30.57
N SER A 314 -0.41 33.14 -30.68
CA SER A 314 0.05 34.40 -31.29
C SER A 314 -0.04 34.43 -32.83
N GLY A 315 -0.48 33.33 -33.47
CA GLY A 315 -0.53 33.14 -34.91
C GLY A 315 -1.92 32.82 -35.48
N TRP A 316 -1.99 32.66 -36.81
CA TRP A 316 -3.20 32.25 -37.53
C TRP A 316 -3.08 30.78 -37.98
N GLY A 317 -4.05 29.94 -37.63
CA GLY A 317 -4.09 28.55 -38.04
C GLY A 317 -5.15 27.74 -37.29
N SER A 318 -5.21 26.44 -37.61
CA SER A 318 -5.72 25.42 -36.69
C SER A 318 -4.66 25.15 -35.63
N VAL A 319 -5.04 25.12 -34.37
CA VAL A 319 -4.20 24.69 -33.26
C VAL A 319 -4.78 23.38 -32.77
N ASP A 320 -3.94 22.35 -32.68
CA ASP A 320 -4.34 21.12 -32.00
C ASP A 320 -4.50 21.45 -30.52
N LEU A 321 -5.68 21.15 -29.98
CA LEU A 321 -5.94 21.27 -28.55
C LEU A 321 -5.26 20.09 -27.86
N ASP A 322 -4.58 20.35 -26.76
CA ASP A 322 -4.21 19.28 -25.81
C ASP A 322 -5.49 18.51 -25.44
N GLU A 323 -5.39 17.18 -25.36
CA GLU A 323 -6.55 16.29 -25.49
C GLU A 323 -7.62 16.53 -24.42
N VAL A 324 -8.73 17.16 -24.80
CA VAL A 324 -9.96 17.16 -23.99
C VAL A 324 -10.58 15.75 -24.13
N PRO A 325 -10.56 14.91 -23.09
CA PRO A 325 -10.95 13.52 -23.25
C PRO A 325 -12.45 13.42 -23.49
N ILE A 326 -12.84 12.74 -24.56
CA ILE A 326 -14.23 12.25 -24.69
C ILE A 326 -14.39 11.19 -23.58
N PRO A 327 -15.37 11.31 -22.67
CA PRO A 327 -15.50 10.39 -21.55
C PRO A 327 -15.78 8.96 -22.03
N THR A 328 -14.83 8.05 -21.86
CA THR A 328 -14.94 6.65 -22.32
C THR A 328 -15.71 5.75 -21.35
N ASN A 329 -15.74 6.11 -20.06
CA ASN A 329 -16.42 5.36 -19.00
C ASN A 329 -17.81 5.98 -18.71
N LEU A 330 -18.74 5.81 -19.65
CA LEU A 330 -20.11 6.33 -19.53
C LEU A 330 -21.07 5.29 -18.94
N PRO A 331 -22.06 5.71 -18.13
CA PRO A 331 -23.00 4.80 -17.48
C PRO A 331 -23.91 4.10 -18.50
N THR A 332 -24.44 2.94 -18.12
CA THR A 332 -25.56 2.32 -18.84
C THR A 332 -26.83 3.15 -18.62
N VAL A 333 -27.47 3.57 -19.71
CA VAL A 333 -28.62 4.48 -19.67
C VAL A 333 -29.91 3.72 -19.96
N THR A 334 -30.99 4.01 -19.23
CA THR A 334 -32.29 3.36 -19.48
C THR A 334 -33.18 4.29 -20.29
N GLY A 335 -33.61 3.84 -21.46
CA GLY A 335 -34.48 4.59 -22.36
C GLY A 335 -35.91 4.72 -21.83
N THR A 336 -36.69 5.61 -22.43
CA THR A 336 -38.13 5.79 -22.13
C THR A 336 -38.99 4.58 -22.52
N ASP A 337 -38.41 3.63 -23.25
CA ASP A 337 -38.97 2.30 -23.56
C ASP A 337 -38.68 1.24 -22.46
N GLY A 338 -37.93 1.62 -21.42
CA GLY A 338 -37.54 0.74 -20.32
C GLY A 338 -36.37 -0.20 -20.63
N LYS A 339 -35.73 -0.12 -21.81
CA LYS A 339 -34.53 -0.92 -22.12
C LYS A 339 -33.27 -0.22 -21.61
N THR A 340 -32.27 -1.00 -21.18
CA THR A 340 -30.96 -0.49 -20.79
C THR A 340 -29.98 -0.58 -21.96
N TYR A 341 -29.38 0.56 -22.31
CA TYR A 341 -28.46 0.78 -23.40
C TYR A 341 -27.04 0.92 -22.84
N ALA A 342 -26.06 0.22 -23.40
CA ALA A 342 -24.66 0.30 -23.00
C ALA A 342 -23.87 1.18 -23.98
N ALA A 343 -23.04 2.09 -23.46
CA ALA A 343 -22.19 2.95 -24.28
C ALA A 343 -21.25 2.08 -25.15
N SER A 344 -21.07 2.45 -26.41
CA SER A 344 -20.17 1.75 -27.33
C SER A 344 -18.70 2.16 -27.20
N GLY A 345 -18.45 3.34 -26.60
CA GLY A 345 -17.16 4.03 -26.64
C GLY A 345 -16.98 4.92 -27.88
N GLU A 346 -17.87 4.84 -28.88
CA GLU A 346 -17.84 5.67 -30.08
C GLU A 346 -18.58 6.99 -29.91
N THR A 347 -18.12 8.04 -30.60
CA THR A 347 -18.77 9.35 -30.68
C THR A 347 -18.96 9.74 -32.14
N ARG A 348 -20.11 10.33 -32.48
CA ARG A 348 -20.50 10.65 -33.85
C ARG A 348 -21.09 12.05 -34.00
N ILE A 349 -21.04 12.57 -35.22
CA ILE A 349 -21.70 13.82 -35.62
C ILE A 349 -22.41 13.62 -36.96
N LYS A 350 -23.59 14.22 -37.11
CA LYS A 350 -24.38 14.11 -38.34
C LYS A 350 -23.86 15.08 -39.40
N VAL A 351 -23.62 14.58 -40.61
CA VAL A 351 -23.16 15.35 -41.78
C VAL A 351 -24.02 14.90 -42.98
N GLY A 352 -24.83 15.79 -43.53
CA GLY A 352 -25.87 15.44 -44.49
C GLY A 352 -26.80 14.34 -43.97
N ASP A 353 -26.88 13.24 -44.70
CA ASP A 353 -27.66 12.05 -44.32
C ASP A 353 -26.82 10.97 -43.60
N SER A 354 -25.52 11.16 -43.39
CA SER A 354 -24.64 10.19 -42.68
C SER A 354 -24.26 10.63 -41.27
N LEU A 355 -23.81 9.67 -40.47
CA LEU A 355 -23.27 9.87 -39.11
C LEU A 355 -21.80 9.48 -39.11
N GLU A 356 -20.94 10.49 -39.17
CA GLU A 356 -19.50 10.32 -39.23
C GLU A 356 -18.87 10.29 -37.84
N GLU A 357 -17.75 9.59 -37.74
CA GLU A 357 -17.06 9.34 -36.48
C GLU A 357 -16.24 10.55 -36.02
N VAL A 358 -16.25 10.79 -34.72
CA VAL A 358 -15.52 11.89 -34.07
C VAL A 358 -14.43 11.30 -33.20
N THR A 359 -13.17 11.48 -33.62
CA THR A 359 -11.98 11.00 -32.91
C THR A 359 -11.35 12.10 -32.04
N GLY A 360 -12.00 13.26 -31.91
CA GLY A 360 -11.55 14.38 -31.08
C GLY A 360 -12.19 15.71 -31.48
N LEU A 361 -12.01 16.74 -30.65
CA LEU A 361 -12.47 18.11 -30.90
C LEU A 361 -11.27 19.04 -31.15
N LYS A 362 -11.42 20.02 -32.03
CA LYS A 362 -10.35 20.97 -32.40
C LYS A 362 -10.86 22.40 -32.51
N MET A 363 -9.94 23.36 -32.35
CA MET A 363 -10.22 24.80 -32.54
C MET A 363 -9.52 25.35 -33.79
N VAL A 364 -10.14 26.33 -34.45
CA VAL A 364 -9.51 27.14 -35.49
C VAL A 364 -9.85 28.63 -35.33
N LYS A 365 -8.84 29.48 -35.55
CA LYS A 365 -8.89 30.95 -35.42
C LYS A 365 -9.00 31.59 -36.81
N LEU A 366 -10.22 31.95 -37.21
CA LEU A 366 -10.56 32.36 -38.58
C LEU A 366 -10.64 33.88 -38.73
N LYS A 367 -9.92 34.44 -39.70
CA LYS A 367 -9.86 35.89 -39.95
C LYS A 367 -11.02 36.39 -40.83
N GLY A 368 -11.98 37.10 -40.23
CA GLY A 368 -13.04 37.78 -40.96
C GLY A 368 -12.62 39.14 -41.56
N GLN A 369 -13.55 39.76 -42.30
CA GLN A 369 -13.37 41.15 -42.76
C GLN A 369 -13.53 42.16 -41.60
N ASN A 370 -12.82 43.28 -41.69
CA ASN A 370 -12.84 44.40 -40.73
C ASN A 370 -12.44 43.97 -39.31
N ASP A 371 -11.31 43.24 -39.20
CA ASP A 371 -10.66 42.78 -37.96
C ASP A 371 -11.57 42.01 -36.97
N ARG A 372 -12.59 41.33 -37.52
CA ARG A 372 -13.47 40.43 -36.78
C ARG A 372 -12.90 39.01 -36.77
N ASN A 373 -12.32 38.62 -35.64
CA ASN A 373 -11.78 37.28 -35.44
C ASN A 373 -12.88 36.33 -34.96
N TRP A 374 -13.00 35.18 -35.63
CA TRP A 374 -13.89 34.10 -35.24
C TRP A 374 -13.08 32.96 -34.62
N TYR A 375 -13.56 32.45 -33.50
CA TYR A 375 -13.03 31.29 -32.81
C TYR A 375 -14.05 30.17 -33.00
N VAL A 376 -13.65 29.04 -33.57
CA VAL A 376 -14.56 27.96 -33.99
C VAL A 376 -14.10 26.63 -33.41
N ILE A 377 -14.99 25.92 -32.72
CA ILE A 377 -14.78 24.56 -32.22
C ILE A 377 -15.54 23.59 -33.12
N TYR A 378 -14.86 22.55 -33.58
CA TYR A 378 -15.39 21.57 -34.52
C TYR A 378 -14.96 20.15 -34.18
N ALA A 379 -15.78 19.18 -34.56
CA ALA A 379 -15.49 17.77 -34.48
C ALA A 379 -14.52 17.35 -35.60
N ALA A 380 -13.51 16.57 -35.24
CA ALA A 380 -12.49 16.02 -36.13
C ALA A 380 -12.56 14.48 -36.15
N GLY A 381 -12.14 13.90 -37.27
CA GLY A 381 -12.21 12.46 -37.57
C GLY A 381 -11.81 12.23 -39.03
N GLU A 382 -11.59 10.98 -39.45
CA GLU A 382 -10.96 10.65 -40.75
C GLU A 382 -11.64 11.32 -41.97
N LYS A 383 -12.97 11.52 -41.90
CA LYS A 383 -13.78 12.13 -42.98
C LYS A 383 -14.20 13.58 -42.68
N LEU A 384 -13.90 14.12 -41.51
CA LEU A 384 -14.35 15.44 -41.06
C LEU A 384 -13.29 16.51 -41.38
N GLN A 385 -13.67 17.51 -42.18
CA GLN A 385 -12.75 18.56 -42.61
C GLN A 385 -12.82 19.79 -41.70
N ALA A 386 -11.68 20.46 -41.51
CA ALA A 386 -11.62 21.68 -40.72
C ALA A 386 -12.42 22.83 -41.38
N PRO A 387 -13.23 23.59 -40.62
CA PRO A 387 -14.04 24.66 -41.15
C PRO A 387 -13.19 25.86 -41.58
N THR A 388 -13.62 26.53 -42.65
CA THR A 388 -13.00 27.72 -43.23
C THR A 388 -13.82 28.98 -42.93
N ILE A 389 -13.23 30.17 -43.05
CA ILE A 389 -13.95 31.45 -42.91
C ILE A 389 -15.18 31.56 -43.84
N SER A 390 -15.18 30.83 -44.96
CA SER A 390 -16.26 30.78 -45.93
C SER A 390 -17.42 29.83 -45.60
N ASN A 391 -17.25 28.86 -44.68
CA ASN A 391 -18.28 27.85 -44.39
C ASN A 391 -18.49 27.50 -42.91
N PHE A 392 -17.71 28.04 -41.96
CA PHE A 392 -17.84 27.68 -40.53
C PHE A 392 -19.23 27.90 -39.90
N GLN A 393 -20.06 28.78 -40.48
CA GLN A 393 -21.43 29.04 -40.02
C GLN A 393 -22.47 28.04 -40.57
N THR A 394 -22.05 27.15 -41.49
CA THR A 394 -22.89 26.19 -42.21
C THR A 394 -22.23 24.81 -42.31
N ALA A 395 -21.13 24.56 -41.60
CA ALA A 395 -20.41 23.30 -41.61
C ALA A 395 -21.00 22.37 -40.54
N GLU A 396 -21.36 21.16 -40.94
CA GLU A 396 -22.15 20.24 -40.09
C GLU A 396 -21.32 19.56 -38.99
N ASN A 397 -20.00 19.74 -39.00
CA ASN A 397 -19.11 19.34 -37.90
C ASN A 397 -18.77 20.47 -36.91
N VAL A 398 -19.30 21.69 -37.08
CA VAL A 398 -19.04 22.81 -36.15
C VAL A 398 -19.99 22.73 -34.96
N LEU A 399 -19.42 22.71 -33.76
CA LEU A 399 -20.18 22.64 -32.49
C LEU A 399 -20.41 24.03 -31.90
N TYR A 400 -19.42 24.93 -32.02
CA TYR A 400 -19.48 26.29 -31.50
C TYR A 400 -18.73 27.28 -32.41
N TYR A 401 -19.21 28.52 -32.50
CA TYR A 401 -18.40 29.65 -32.96
C TYR A 401 -18.71 30.95 -32.22
N GLY A 402 -17.65 31.70 -31.89
CA GLY A 402 -17.71 32.96 -31.14
C GLY A 402 -16.85 34.06 -31.76
N ARG A 403 -17.04 35.31 -31.31
CA ARG A 403 -16.30 36.49 -31.82
C ARG A 403 -15.88 37.43 -30.68
N LYS A 404 -14.64 37.92 -30.71
CA LYS A 404 -14.12 38.97 -29.80
C LYS A 404 -14.36 40.34 -30.45
N GLY A 405 -15.00 41.27 -29.73
CA GLY A 405 -15.56 42.50 -30.31
C GLY A 405 -15.18 43.78 -29.57
N GLY A 406 -13.94 44.24 -29.75
CA GLY A 406 -13.45 45.51 -29.21
C GLY A 406 -13.51 45.61 -27.68
N SER A 407 -13.57 46.83 -27.16
CA SER A 407 -13.69 47.15 -25.73
C SER A 407 -15.06 46.81 -25.11
N SER A 408 -15.92 46.10 -25.84
CA SER A 408 -17.20 45.54 -25.38
C SER A 408 -17.19 44.02 -25.17
N GLY A 409 -16.01 43.39 -25.18
CA GLY A 409 -15.82 41.98 -24.83
C GLY A 409 -16.30 40.98 -25.89
N TRP A 410 -16.63 39.76 -25.43
CA TRP A 410 -17.19 38.70 -26.26
C TRP A 410 -18.67 38.98 -26.56
N THR A 411 -18.97 39.43 -27.78
CA THR A 411 -20.37 39.61 -28.20
C THR A 411 -20.91 38.32 -28.82
N GLU A 412 -21.56 37.51 -27.99
CA GLU A 412 -22.31 36.34 -28.44
C GLU A 412 -23.22 36.69 -29.62
N THR A 413 -23.15 35.87 -30.67
CA THR A 413 -24.21 35.81 -31.68
C THR A 413 -25.01 34.56 -31.37
N ASN A 414 -25.81 34.64 -30.30
CA ASN A 414 -26.42 33.48 -29.66
C ASN A 414 -27.38 32.76 -30.63
N LYS A 415 -26.95 31.59 -31.10
CA LYS A 415 -27.74 30.66 -31.90
C LYS A 415 -27.66 29.29 -31.23
N SER A 416 -28.74 28.92 -30.55
CA SER A 416 -28.95 27.56 -30.05
C SER A 416 -28.76 26.52 -31.16
N SER A 417 -28.00 25.46 -30.88
CA SER A 417 -27.82 24.28 -31.74
C SER A 417 -27.27 24.58 -33.15
N VAL A 418 -25.95 24.50 -33.33
CA VAL A 418 -25.37 24.43 -34.69
C VAL A 418 -25.47 23.00 -35.20
N ASN A 419 -24.80 22.06 -34.52
CA ASN A 419 -24.88 20.62 -34.75
C ASN A 419 -24.85 19.86 -33.42
N ARG A 420 -25.19 18.57 -33.42
CA ARG A 420 -25.22 17.71 -32.23
C ARG A 420 -24.05 16.73 -32.23
N LEU A 421 -23.37 16.63 -31.08
CA LEU A 421 -22.40 15.58 -30.81
C LEU A 421 -23.10 14.42 -30.10
N TYR A 422 -23.05 13.23 -30.69
CA TYR A 422 -23.72 12.04 -30.18
C TYR A 422 -22.73 11.04 -29.60
N LEU A 423 -23.09 10.47 -28.45
CA LEU A 423 -22.48 9.28 -27.89
C LEU A 423 -23.29 8.07 -28.39
N ASP A 424 -22.63 7.15 -29.10
CA ASP A 424 -23.29 5.96 -29.66
C ASP A 424 -23.47 4.91 -28.55
N TYR A 425 -24.70 4.42 -28.39
CA TYR A 425 -25.04 3.31 -27.51
C TYR A 425 -25.44 2.08 -28.33
N ASN A 426 -25.03 0.90 -27.87
CA ASN A 426 -25.36 -0.37 -28.51
C ASN A 426 -26.87 -0.65 -28.43
N THR A 427 -27.46 -1.08 -29.56
CA THR A 427 -28.86 -1.50 -29.62
C THR A 427 -29.06 -2.76 -28.75
N PRO A 428 -30.03 -2.77 -27.82
CA PRO A 428 -30.38 -3.98 -27.08
C PRO A 428 -30.92 -5.03 -28.05
N ALA A 429 -30.34 -6.23 -28.01
CA ALA A 429 -30.82 -7.36 -28.82
C ALA A 429 -32.28 -7.71 -28.46
N ASP A 430 -33.05 -8.13 -29.45
CA ASP A 430 -34.43 -8.59 -29.25
C ASP A 430 -34.42 -9.82 -28.30
N PRO A 431 -35.18 -9.80 -27.19
CA PRO A 431 -35.19 -10.89 -26.21
C PRO A 431 -35.74 -12.24 -26.73
N LEU A 432 -36.05 -12.37 -28.02
CA LEU A 432 -36.61 -13.57 -28.64
C LEU A 432 -35.66 -14.35 -29.58
N ASP A 433 -34.43 -13.89 -29.87
CA ASP A 433 -33.45 -14.68 -30.65
C ASP A 433 -32.18 -15.04 -29.84
N PRO A 434 -32.05 -16.28 -29.33
CA PRO A 434 -30.85 -16.77 -28.65
C PRO A 434 -29.73 -17.14 -29.65
N GLY A 435 -29.40 -16.21 -30.56
CA GLY A 435 -28.57 -16.44 -31.75
C GLY A 435 -27.16 -15.84 -31.69
N SER A 436 -26.15 -16.68 -31.46
CA SER A 436 -24.75 -16.45 -31.85
C SER A 436 -24.01 -15.20 -31.29
N GLY A 437 -24.48 -14.59 -30.21
CA GLY A 437 -23.65 -13.68 -29.39
C GLY A 437 -22.87 -14.47 -28.34
N SER A 438 -21.57 -14.72 -28.55
CA SER A 438 -20.72 -15.41 -27.55
C SER A 438 -20.41 -14.47 -26.38
N GLY A 439 -21.35 -14.35 -25.44
CA GLY A 439 -21.19 -13.68 -24.15
C GLY A 439 -20.15 -14.36 -23.27
N SER A 440 -18.88 -14.18 -23.61
CA SER A 440 -17.75 -14.56 -22.78
C SER A 440 -17.74 -13.65 -21.55
N GLY A 441 -18.45 -14.08 -20.50
CA GLY A 441 -18.35 -13.43 -19.20
C GLY A 441 -16.88 -13.32 -18.80
N GLY A 442 -16.44 -12.10 -18.52
CA GLY A 442 -15.05 -11.78 -18.16
C GLY A 442 -14.70 -12.30 -16.77
N GLY A 443 -14.65 -13.62 -16.61
CA GLY A 443 -14.17 -14.25 -15.39
C GLY A 443 -12.69 -13.94 -15.20
N ALA A 444 -12.32 -13.56 -13.98
CA ALA A 444 -10.93 -13.28 -13.63
C ALA A 444 -10.02 -14.46 -14.02
N THR A 445 -8.82 -14.13 -14.50
CA THR A 445 -7.78 -15.16 -14.69
C THR A 445 -7.36 -15.65 -13.31
N PRO A 446 -7.40 -16.97 -13.04
CA PRO A 446 -6.99 -17.49 -11.74
C PRO A 446 -5.51 -17.14 -11.49
N SER A 447 -5.24 -16.92 -10.21
CA SER A 447 -3.90 -16.79 -9.66
C SER A 447 -3.88 -17.73 -8.46
N LEU A 448 -2.94 -18.67 -8.41
CA LEU A 448 -2.73 -19.56 -7.27
C LEU A 448 -1.70 -18.93 -6.35
N ALA A 449 -1.91 -18.98 -5.03
CA ALA A 449 -0.95 -18.48 -4.07
C ALA A 449 0.35 -19.32 -4.14
N HIS A 450 1.47 -18.70 -4.49
CA HIS A 450 2.77 -19.36 -4.63
C HIS A 450 3.93 -18.41 -4.35
N ARG A 451 5.06 -18.94 -3.83
CA ARG A 451 6.22 -18.15 -3.39
C ARG A 451 7.54 -18.90 -3.57
N LYS A 452 8.63 -18.21 -3.92
CA LYS A 452 9.99 -18.78 -4.00
C LYS A 452 11.02 -17.84 -3.36
N TYR A 453 11.82 -18.36 -2.43
CA TYR A 453 12.81 -17.55 -1.72
C TYR A 453 14.05 -18.36 -1.30
N LEU A 454 15.15 -17.65 -1.02
CA LEU A 454 16.36 -18.19 -0.42
C LEU A 454 16.56 -17.65 1.00
N ASN A 455 16.92 -18.53 1.93
CA ASN A 455 17.50 -18.14 3.22
C ASN A 455 19.00 -18.45 3.22
N ARG A 456 19.85 -17.43 3.40
CA ARG A 456 21.31 -17.60 3.47
C ARG A 456 21.72 -18.26 4.79
N LEU A 457 22.46 -19.37 4.71
CA LEU A 457 23.05 -20.04 5.87
C LEU A 457 24.42 -19.44 6.23
N GLU A 458 24.87 -19.66 7.47
CA GLU A 458 26.13 -19.08 7.95
C GLU A 458 27.34 -19.44 7.08
N ASP A 459 27.42 -20.66 6.57
CA ASP A 459 28.55 -21.15 5.77
C ASP A 459 28.62 -20.54 4.36
N GLY A 460 27.55 -19.88 3.88
CA GLY A 460 27.44 -19.33 2.54
C GLY A 460 26.63 -20.18 1.55
N SER A 461 26.13 -21.34 1.98
CA SER A 461 25.05 -22.04 1.30
C SER A 461 23.69 -21.38 1.59
N TYR A 462 22.62 -21.93 1.02
CA TYR A 462 21.26 -21.39 1.10
C TYR A 462 20.22 -22.51 1.20
N ASP A 463 19.19 -22.29 2.00
CA ASP A 463 17.93 -23.03 1.92
C ASP A 463 17.09 -22.41 0.82
N LEU A 464 16.88 -23.15 -0.28
CA LEU A 464 15.93 -22.80 -1.33
C LEU A 464 14.58 -23.40 -1.01
N THR A 465 13.55 -22.55 -0.85
CA THR A 465 12.18 -23.00 -0.60
C THR A 465 11.25 -22.56 -1.73
N LEU A 466 10.43 -23.50 -2.20
CA LEU A 466 9.28 -23.23 -3.07
C LEU A 466 8.00 -23.60 -2.31
N GLU A 467 7.03 -22.69 -2.33
CA GLU A 467 5.74 -22.82 -1.64
C GLU A 467 4.58 -22.70 -2.64
N VAL A 468 3.50 -23.43 -2.37
CA VAL A 468 2.20 -23.27 -3.01
C VAL A 468 1.12 -23.41 -1.94
N THR A 469 0.10 -22.55 -1.97
CA THR A 469 -0.94 -22.47 -0.96
C THR A 469 -2.31 -22.64 -1.62
N GLY A 470 -3.24 -23.34 -0.96
CA GLY A 470 -4.62 -23.56 -1.47
C GLY A 470 -5.52 -22.32 -1.45
N GLN A 471 -4.98 -21.16 -1.81
CA GLN A 471 -5.65 -19.86 -1.87
C GLN A 471 -5.38 -19.15 -3.20
N ALA A 472 -6.16 -18.11 -3.48
CA ALA A 472 -6.09 -17.35 -4.71
C ALA A 472 -5.27 -16.07 -4.56
N GLY A 473 -4.35 -15.84 -5.50
CA GLY A 473 -3.45 -14.68 -5.58
C GLY A 473 -2.18 -14.80 -4.75
N SER A 474 -1.12 -14.10 -5.17
CA SER A 474 0.20 -14.06 -4.50
C SER A 474 0.66 -12.62 -4.27
N GLU A 475 1.67 -12.41 -3.41
CA GLU A 475 2.17 -11.07 -3.08
C GLU A 475 2.72 -10.28 -4.29
N THR A 476 3.15 -10.96 -5.36
CA THR A 476 3.59 -10.32 -6.61
C THR A 476 2.56 -10.36 -7.75
N LYS A 477 1.48 -11.15 -7.59
CA LYS A 477 0.33 -11.21 -8.50
C LYS A 477 -0.97 -11.36 -7.71
N PRO A 478 -1.42 -10.29 -7.01
CA PRO A 478 -2.58 -10.35 -6.14
C PRO A 478 -3.87 -10.55 -6.94
N LYS A 479 -4.81 -11.31 -6.38
CA LYS A 479 -6.18 -11.46 -6.89
C LYS A 479 -6.93 -10.17 -6.60
N LYS A 480 -7.38 -9.48 -7.65
CA LYS A 480 -8.25 -8.32 -7.54
C LYS A 480 -9.64 -8.73 -7.05
N LEU A 481 -10.13 -8.03 -6.03
CA LEU A 481 -11.39 -8.30 -5.36
C LEU A 481 -12.10 -6.98 -5.06
N ASP A 482 -13.38 -6.88 -5.41
CA ASP A 482 -14.22 -5.73 -5.10
C ASP A 482 -15.40 -6.19 -4.23
N VAL A 483 -15.41 -5.74 -2.96
CA VAL A 483 -16.39 -6.15 -1.93
C VAL A 483 -17.40 -5.03 -1.68
N LEU A 484 -18.64 -5.26 -2.11
CA LEU A 484 -19.79 -4.39 -1.85
C LEU A 484 -20.56 -4.89 -0.61
N LEU A 485 -20.66 -4.03 0.40
CA LEU A 485 -21.54 -4.22 1.55
C LEU A 485 -22.83 -3.41 1.33
N ILE A 486 -23.99 -4.06 1.45
CA ILE A 486 -25.31 -3.42 1.42
C ILE A 486 -25.92 -3.64 2.81
N LEU A 487 -25.98 -2.58 3.61
CA LEU A 487 -26.18 -2.66 5.06
C LEU A 487 -27.45 -1.90 5.50
N ASP A 488 -28.34 -2.61 6.21
CA ASP A 488 -29.49 -2.00 6.88
C ASP A 488 -29.05 -0.97 7.93
N GLN A 489 -29.66 0.21 7.89
CA GLN A 489 -29.52 1.28 8.89
C GLN A 489 -30.90 1.73 9.40
N SER A 490 -31.91 0.85 9.37
CA SER A 490 -33.22 1.04 9.99
C SER A 490 -33.12 1.26 11.51
N GLY A 491 -34.18 1.79 12.13
CA GLY A 491 -34.24 2.03 13.57
C GLY A 491 -34.08 0.77 14.42
N SER A 492 -34.51 -0.40 13.91
CA SER A 492 -34.37 -1.69 14.61
C SER A 492 -32.91 -2.13 14.77
N MET A 493 -31.98 -1.60 13.95
CA MET A 493 -30.55 -1.81 14.15
C MET A 493 -30.00 -1.15 15.44
N THR A 494 -30.78 -0.30 16.12
CA THR A 494 -30.45 0.23 17.46
C THR A 494 -30.85 -0.71 18.61
N GLU A 495 -31.65 -1.75 18.34
CA GLU A 495 -32.03 -2.79 19.29
C GLU A 495 -30.84 -3.74 19.56
N ASP A 496 -30.98 -4.57 20.60
CA ASP A 496 -30.03 -5.65 20.86
C ASP A 496 -30.19 -6.85 19.89
N MET A 497 -29.32 -7.84 20.04
CA MET A 497 -29.36 -9.04 19.21
C MET A 497 -30.55 -9.98 19.50
N ASP A 498 -31.22 -9.87 20.64
CA ASP A 498 -32.29 -10.80 21.05
C ASP A 498 -33.71 -10.28 20.73
N GLY A 499 -33.87 -8.98 20.48
CA GLY A 499 -35.14 -8.37 20.07
C GLY A 499 -35.71 -7.34 21.05
N THR A 500 -34.92 -6.80 21.97
CA THR A 500 -35.42 -5.82 22.94
C THR A 500 -35.45 -4.41 22.33
N GLU A 501 -36.64 -3.81 22.22
CA GLU A 501 -36.82 -2.42 21.79
C GLU A 501 -36.04 -1.45 22.70
N ASN A 502 -35.20 -0.61 22.09
CA ASN A 502 -34.44 0.41 22.80
C ASN A 502 -35.36 1.57 23.23
N THR A 503 -35.89 1.48 24.45
CA THR A 503 -36.87 2.42 25.02
C THR A 503 -36.31 3.16 26.23
N TRP A 504 -36.99 4.21 26.68
CA TRP A 504 -36.63 4.91 27.93
C TRP A 504 -36.73 3.99 29.18
N GLU A 505 -37.61 2.99 29.14
CA GLU A 505 -37.79 2.02 30.23
C GLU A 505 -36.82 0.84 30.14
N HIS A 506 -36.40 0.47 28.91
CA HIS A 506 -35.43 -0.58 28.61
C HIS A 506 -34.35 -0.06 27.63
N PRO A 507 -33.37 0.73 28.12
CA PRO A 507 -32.32 1.29 27.26
C PRO A 507 -31.30 0.22 26.87
N VAL A 508 -31.16 -0.03 25.57
CA VAL A 508 -30.11 -0.89 25.01
C VAL A 508 -28.78 -0.13 25.04
N GLN A 509 -27.73 -0.75 25.61
CA GLN A 509 -26.40 -0.16 25.56
C GLN A 509 -25.86 -0.26 24.13
N TYR A 510 -25.33 0.85 23.59
CA TYR A 510 -24.90 0.93 22.20
C TYR A 510 -23.95 -0.21 21.76
N LYS A 511 -22.98 -0.58 22.60
CA LYS A 511 -22.06 -1.72 22.37
C LYS A 511 -22.74 -3.08 22.15
N ASP A 512 -23.99 -3.24 22.62
CA ASP A 512 -24.75 -4.48 22.55
C ASP A 512 -25.75 -4.46 21.37
N SER A 513 -25.88 -3.31 20.68
CA SER A 513 -26.79 -3.12 19.53
C SER A 513 -26.39 -3.90 18.28
N ARG A 514 -27.37 -4.20 17.40
CA ARG A 514 -27.11 -4.82 16.09
C ARG A 514 -26.16 -3.99 15.23
N TRP A 515 -26.30 -2.67 15.24
CA TRP A 515 -25.45 -1.74 14.50
C TRP A 515 -23.98 -1.80 14.94
N TYR A 516 -23.71 -1.71 16.24
CA TYR A 516 -22.34 -1.84 16.75
C TYR A 516 -21.75 -3.23 16.44
N ASN A 517 -22.53 -4.29 16.64
CA ASN A 517 -22.10 -5.65 16.35
C ASN A 517 -21.81 -5.87 14.86
N ALA A 518 -22.64 -5.32 13.96
CA ALA A 518 -22.40 -5.33 12.52
C ALA A 518 -21.10 -4.61 12.17
N LYS A 519 -20.89 -3.39 12.68
CA LYS A 519 -19.66 -2.60 12.47
C LYS A 519 -18.40 -3.35 12.91
N VAL A 520 -18.38 -3.87 14.14
CA VAL A 520 -17.22 -4.61 14.70
C VAL A 520 -16.92 -5.89 13.93
N ALA A 521 -17.93 -6.54 13.34
CA ALA A 521 -17.73 -7.74 12.53
C ALA A 521 -17.33 -7.42 11.07
N ILE A 522 -17.81 -6.32 10.49
CA ILE A 522 -17.37 -5.78 9.19
C ILE A 522 -15.90 -5.36 9.25
N GLN A 523 -15.47 -4.67 10.32
CA GLN A 523 -14.04 -4.36 10.53
C GLN A 523 -13.20 -5.65 10.54
N GLN A 524 -13.66 -6.71 11.22
CA GLN A 524 -12.95 -7.99 11.20
C GLN A 524 -12.88 -8.63 9.80
N LEU A 525 -13.93 -8.55 8.97
CA LEU A 525 -13.86 -8.99 7.57
C LEU A 525 -12.77 -8.24 6.81
N ILE A 526 -12.79 -6.90 6.92
CA ILE A 526 -11.89 -6.00 6.20
C ILE A 526 -10.44 -6.20 6.66
N ASP A 527 -10.19 -6.31 7.96
CA ASP A 527 -8.88 -6.63 8.53
C ASP A 527 -8.37 -8.00 8.07
N THR A 528 -9.25 -9.02 8.04
CA THR A 528 -8.91 -10.40 7.60
C THR A 528 -8.50 -10.44 6.13
N LEU A 529 -9.24 -9.72 5.27
CA LEU A 529 -8.94 -9.63 3.84
C LEU A 529 -7.71 -8.75 3.57
N LYS A 530 -7.54 -7.63 4.31
CA LYS A 530 -6.35 -6.74 4.27
C LYS A 530 -5.06 -7.46 4.69
N ALA A 531 -5.15 -8.41 5.63
CA ALA A 531 -4.00 -9.22 6.06
C ALA A 531 -3.53 -10.23 4.99
N ASN A 532 -4.38 -10.58 4.02
CA ASN A 532 -4.00 -11.49 2.94
C ASN A 532 -3.30 -10.74 1.80
N ARG A 533 -1.97 -10.78 1.81
CA ARG A 533 -1.11 -10.20 0.76
C ARG A 533 -1.34 -10.76 -0.65
N GLY A 534 -2.02 -11.90 -0.78
CA GLY A 534 -2.47 -12.43 -2.06
C GLY A 534 -3.65 -11.68 -2.68
N LEU A 535 -4.23 -10.67 -2.01
CA LEU A 535 -5.39 -9.93 -2.50
C LEU A 535 -5.10 -8.44 -2.74
N ASP A 536 -5.74 -7.90 -3.76
CA ASP A 536 -5.87 -6.47 -4.04
C ASP A 536 -7.35 -6.11 -3.86
N VAL A 537 -7.72 -5.67 -2.65
CA VAL A 537 -9.13 -5.52 -2.24
C VAL A 537 -9.56 -4.06 -2.17
N ARG A 538 -10.65 -3.75 -2.89
CA ARG A 538 -11.44 -2.53 -2.67
C ARG A 538 -12.76 -2.86 -2.00
N TYR A 539 -13.27 -1.90 -1.23
CA TYR A 539 -14.53 -1.99 -0.51
C TYR A 539 -15.43 -0.83 -0.92
N SER A 540 -16.74 -1.08 -0.94
CA SER A 540 -17.74 -0.02 -1.00
C SER A 540 -18.92 -0.38 -0.10
N ILE A 541 -19.53 0.61 0.52
CA ILE A 541 -20.62 0.43 1.49
C ILE A 541 -21.80 1.28 1.06
N VAL A 542 -22.92 0.62 0.79
CA VAL A 542 -24.24 1.21 0.62
C VAL A 542 -25.03 0.96 1.89
N THR A 543 -25.55 2.01 2.53
CA THR A 543 -26.50 1.85 3.64
C THR A 543 -27.91 2.22 3.19
N TYR A 544 -28.93 1.55 3.74
CA TYR A 544 -30.33 1.81 3.40
C TYR A 544 -31.25 1.75 4.63
N SER A 545 -32.27 2.60 4.66
CA SER A 545 -33.40 2.48 5.60
C SER A 545 -34.71 2.80 4.88
N GLY A 546 -35.46 3.83 5.29
CA GLY A 546 -36.69 4.24 4.61
C GLY A 546 -37.56 5.16 5.46
N SER A 547 -38.08 6.22 4.85
CA SER A 547 -39.02 7.16 5.46
C SER A 547 -40.05 7.62 4.41
N LYS A 548 -41.18 8.17 4.82
CA LYS A 548 -42.11 8.85 3.90
C LYS A 548 -41.74 10.32 3.65
N GLU A 549 -40.68 10.79 4.32
CA GLU A 549 -40.19 12.17 4.32
C GLU A 549 -38.90 12.33 3.50
N THR A 550 -38.25 11.22 3.12
CA THR A 550 -37.14 11.19 2.15
C THR A 550 -37.65 11.48 0.73
N GLY A 551 -36.79 12.10 -0.09
CA GLY A 551 -37.12 12.41 -1.49
C GLY A 551 -37.16 11.16 -2.37
N ALA A 552 -37.62 11.34 -3.62
CA ALA A 552 -37.76 10.24 -4.57
C ALA A 552 -36.43 9.50 -4.79
N PHE A 553 -36.42 8.18 -4.54
CA PHE A 553 -35.24 7.31 -4.58
C PHE A 553 -34.12 7.60 -3.55
N GLN A 554 -34.40 8.26 -2.41
CA GLN A 554 -33.39 8.69 -1.41
C GLN A 554 -33.37 7.89 -0.08
N ASP A 555 -33.75 6.61 -0.08
CA ASP A 555 -33.73 5.76 1.14
C ASP A 555 -32.40 5.00 1.32
N ALA A 556 -31.48 5.13 0.36
CA ALA A 556 -30.18 4.48 0.39
C ALA A 556 -29.07 5.44 -0.07
N THR A 557 -27.87 5.25 0.46
CA THR A 557 -26.73 6.17 0.27
C THR A 557 -25.45 5.36 0.18
N VAL A 558 -24.54 5.74 -0.73
CA VAL A 558 -23.16 5.24 -0.69
C VAL A 558 -22.44 5.95 0.47
N LYS A 559 -22.07 5.21 1.51
CA LYS A 559 -21.31 5.70 2.66
C LYS A 559 -19.81 5.59 2.45
N LEU A 560 -19.37 4.60 1.67
CA LEU A 560 -17.99 4.42 1.25
C LEU A 560 -17.97 4.12 -0.26
N GLU A 561 -17.42 5.04 -1.05
CA GLU A 561 -17.07 4.78 -2.45
C GLU A 561 -15.96 3.73 -2.56
N TRP A 562 -15.70 3.21 -3.76
CA TRP A 562 -14.74 2.12 -3.98
C TRP A 562 -13.30 2.46 -3.55
N ASN A 563 -12.92 2.05 -2.34
CA ASN A 563 -11.66 2.48 -1.70
C ASN A 563 -10.95 1.32 -0.97
N THR A 564 -9.71 1.55 -0.53
CA THR A 564 -8.89 0.57 0.20
C THR A 564 -9.21 0.52 1.70
N ALA A 565 -8.74 -0.54 2.36
CA ALA A 565 -9.07 -0.88 3.75
C ALA A 565 -8.55 0.09 4.83
N ASP A 566 -7.84 1.15 4.47
CA ASP A 566 -7.41 2.25 5.34
C ASP A 566 -8.47 3.36 5.46
N LYS A 567 -9.31 3.53 4.43
CA LYS A 567 -10.46 4.46 4.45
C LYS A 567 -11.73 3.86 5.05
N PHE A 568 -11.71 2.57 5.40
CA PHE A 568 -12.71 2.01 6.32
C PHE A 568 -12.17 2.02 7.75
N GLN A 569 -12.71 2.94 8.56
CA GLN A 569 -12.49 2.98 10.00
C GLN A 569 -13.82 3.19 10.71
N ILE A 570 -13.99 2.52 11.85
CA ILE A 570 -15.06 2.77 12.84
C ILE A 570 -14.38 3.21 14.14
N SER A 571 -14.96 4.15 14.89
CA SER A 571 -14.43 4.37 16.23
C SER A 571 -14.69 3.14 17.10
N LYS A 572 -13.78 2.90 18.04
CA LYS A 572 -13.96 1.88 19.09
C LYS A 572 -14.75 2.44 20.28
N ASN A 573 -15.53 3.51 20.05
CA ASN A 573 -16.42 4.09 21.05
C ASN A 573 -17.50 3.06 21.41
N ALA A 574 -17.46 2.50 22.61
CA ALA A 574 -18.48 1.57 23.10
C ALA A 574 -19.69 2.29 23.74
N ASN A 575 -19.63 3.62 23.87
CA ASN A 575 -20.47 4.39 24.78
C ASN A 575 -21.53 5.25 24.07
N GLY A 576 -21.45 5.46 22.75
CA GLY A 576 -22.46 6.20 21.99
C GLY A 576 -22.26 6.17 20.48
N TYR A 577 -23.32 6.52 19.75
CA TYR A 577 -23.38 6.46 18.28
C TYR A 577 -22.47 7.48 17.56
N SER A 578 -21.88 8.45 18.26
CA SER A 578 -21.04 9.52 17.68
C SER A 578 -19.54 9.19 17.69
N GLY A 579 -18.84 9.57 16.62
CA GLY A 579 -17.40 9.42 16.43
C GLY A 579 -17.00 9.76 14.99
N GLU A 580 -15.71 9.67 14.67
CA GLU A 580 -15.15 9.95 13.34
C GLU A 580 -15.31 8.78 12.34
N GLY A 581 -15.79 7.63 12.80
CA GLY A 581 -15.92 6.43 11.97
C GLY A 581 -17.01 6.55 10.90
N ILE A 582 -16.80 5.90 9.75
CA ILE A 582 -17.66 6.00 8.56
C ILE A 582 -19.09 5.44 8.75
N LEU A 583 -19.34 4.77 9.88
CA LEU A 583 -20.64 4.26 10.33
C LEU A 583 -21.02 4.79 11.73
N ASP A 584 -20.38 5.84 12.22
CA ASP A 584 -20.60 6.44 13.55
C ASP A 584 -21.72 7.48 13.52
N TYR A 585 -22.93 6.97 13.27
CA TYR A 585 -24.19 7.69 13.42
C TYR A 585 -25.29 6.73 13.90
N THR A 586 -26.43 7.28 14.34
CA THR A 586 -27.59 6.51 14.81
C THR A 586 -28.45 6.01 13.64
N PRO A 587 -28.68 4.69 13.49
CA PRO A 587 -29.67 4.12 12.57
C PRO A 587 -31.08 4.67 12.81
N SER A 588 -31.86 4.85 11.73
CA SER A 588 -33.22 5.41 11.81
C SER A 588 -34.04 5.14 10.54
N GLY A 589 -35.37 5.18 10.68
CA GLY A 589 -36.33 4.84 9.63
C GLY A 589 -36.75 3.37 9.65
N GLY A 590 -37.59 2.98 8.70
CA GLY A 590 -37.93 1.57 8.43
C GLY A 590 -36.96 0.94 7.43
N THR A 591 -37.40 -0.11 6.73
CA THR A 591 -36.51 -1.02 6.01
C THR A 591 -36.89 -1.15 4.54
N ASN A 592 -36.18 -0.45 3.63
CA ASN A 592 -36.40 -0.51 2.18
C ASN A 592 -35.30 -1.32 1.47
N TYR A 593 -35.48 -2.65 1.41
CA TYR A 593 -34.57 -3.55 0.66
C TYR A 593 -34.43 -3.15 -0.81
N GLN A 594 -35.50 -2.63 -1.44
CA GLN A 594 -35.45 -2.20 -2.83
C GLN A 594 -34.42 -1.08 -3.03
N ALA A 595 -34.35 -0.11 -2.11
CA ALA A 595 -33.39 0.98 -2.17
C ALA A 595 -31.95 0.49 -2.06
N GLY A 596 -31.63 -0.33 -1.05
CA GLY A 596 -30.29 -0.89 -0.86
C GLY A 596 -29.82 -1.72 -2.05
N LEU A 597 -30.68 -2.59 -2.59
CA LEU A 597 -30.38 -3.42 -3.77
C LEU A 597 -30.23 -2.57 -5.04
N ARG A 598 -31.03 -1.50 -5.20
CA ARG A 598 -30.99 -0.60 -6.36
C ARG A 598 -29.70 0.20 -6.42
N ILE A 599 -29.28 0.82 -5.31
CA ILE A 599 -28.01 1.56 -5.23
C ILE A 599 -26.83 0.58 -5.26
N GLY A 600 -26.88 -0.56 -4.57
CA GLY A 600 -25.82 -1.57 -4.64
C GLY A 600 -25.59 -2.10 -6.07
N LYS A 601 -26.65 -2.33 -6.83
CA LYS A 601 -26.57 -2.71 -8.25
C LYS A 601 -25.93 -1.62 -9.13
N GLN A 602 -26.19 -0.34 -8.83
CA GLN A 602 -25.50 0.78 -9.49
C GLN A 602 -24.02 0.81 -9.12
N GLN A 603 -23.69 0.57 -7.84
CA GLN A 603 -22.32 0.61 -7.35
C GLN A 603 -21.42 -0.46 -7.96
N LEU A 604 -21.98 -1.63 -8.32
CA LEU A 604 -21.27 -2.66 -9.09
C LEU A 604 -20.84 -2.21 -10.51
N ALA A 605 -21.41 -1.14 -11.08
CA ALA A 605 -20.96 -0.60 -12.36
C ALA A 605 -19.59 0.11 -12.26
N TYR A 606 -19.21 0.57 -11.05
CA TYR A 606 -17.91 1.17 -10.75
C TYR A 606 -16.89 0.16 -10.18
N ALA A 607 -17.28 -1.12 -10.08
CA ALA A 607 -16.38 -2.20 -9.72
C ALA A 607 -15.43 -2.53 -10.89
N ARG A 608 -14.18 -2.89 -10.58
CA ARG A 608 -13.14 -3.22 -11.56
C ARG A 608 -13.59 -4.36 -12.47
N SER A 609 -13.44 -4.17 -13.78
CA SER A 609 -13.79 -5.20 -14.78
C SER A 609 -12.94 -6.47 -14.63
N ASP A 610 -11.70 -6.35 -14.13
CA ASP A 610 -10.76 -7.45 -13.89
C ASP A 610 -10.72 -8.00 -12.44
N ALA A 611 -11.59 -7.49 -11.55
CA ALA A 611 -11.77 -8.01 -10.20
C ALA A 611 -12.95 -8.99 -10.09
N GLU A 612 -12.84 -10.00 -9.23
CA GLU A 612 -14.00 -10.77 -8.78
C GLU A 612 -14.86 -9.92 -7.82
N LYS A 613 -16.19 -10.03 -7.95
CA LYS A 613 -17.15 -9.14 -7.27
C LYS A 613 -17.93 -9.87 -6.19
N VAL A 614 -17.79 -9.39 -4.95
CA VAL A 614 -18.48 -9.89 -3.76
C VAL A 614 -19.58 -8.91 -3.39
N VAL A 615 -20.78 -9.42 -3.12
CA VAL A 615 -21.88 -8.65 -2.54
C VAL A 615 -22.33 -9.30 -1.24
N ILE A 616 -22.41 -8.53 -0.17
CA ILE A 616 -22.93 -8.97 1.13
C ILE A 616 -24.09 -8.05 1.51
N PHE A 617 -25.29 -8.62 1.57
CA PHE A 617 -26.52 -7.91 1.97
C PHE A 617 -26.87 -8.25 3.42
N LEU A 618 -26.99 -7.27 4.29
CA LEU A 618 -27.27 -7.42 5.73
C LEU A 618 -28.60 -6.76 6.09
N SER A 619 -29.44 -7.46 6.86
CA SER A 619 -30.64 -6.92 7.50
C SER A 619 -30.96 -7.65 8.81
N ASP A 620 -31.69 -7.01 9.72
CA ASP A 620 -32.23 -7.60 10.94
C ASP A 620 -33.73 -7.99 10.85
N GLY A 621 -34.48 -7.39 9.92
CA GLY A 621 -35.95 -7.44 9.92
C GLY A 621 -36.61 -7.87 8.61
N TYR A 622 -37.86 -7.42 8.44
CA TYR A 622 -38.65 -7.54 7.21
C TYR A 622 -38.55 -6.25 6.39
N PRO A 623 -38.65 -6.29 5.04
CA PRO A 623 -38.78 -5.07 4.26
C PRO A 623 -40.14 -4.40 4.53
N THR A 624 -40.13 -3.23 5.14
CA THR A 624 -41.35 -2.49 5.54
C THR A 624 -41.69 -1.29 4.65
N PHE A 625 -40.77 -0.95 3.74
CA PHE A 625 -40.90 0.11 2.74
C PHE A 625 -40.42 -0.34 1.35
N TYR A 626 -40.94 0.32 0.31
CA TYR A 626 -40.52 0.18 -1.09
C TYR A 626 -40.86 1.46 -1.89
N TYR A 627 -40.46 1.57 -3.17
CA TYR A 627 -40.77 2.71 -4.03
C TYR A 627 -41.98 2.52 -4.94
N ASN A 628 -42.87 3.51 -4.97
CA ASN A 628 -43.93 3.60 -5.98
C ASN A 628 -43.39 4.04 -7.36
N GLN A 629 -44.29 4.14 -8.35
CA GLN A 629 -43.93 4.50 -9.74
C GLN A 629 -43.22 5.86 -9.89
N ASN A 630 -43.42 6.78 -8.94
CA ASN A 630 -42.79 8.11 -8.93
C ASN A 630 -41.47 8.13 -8.13
N GLY A 631 -41.01 6.97 -7.63
CA GLY A 631 -39.84 6.86 -6.75
C GLY A 631 -40.08 7.27 -5.31
N MET A 632 -41.30 7.65 -4.93
CA MET A 632 -41.63 8.03 -3.55
C MET A 632 -41.81 6.78 -2.69
N THR A 633 -41.30 6.85 -1.47
CA THR A 633 -41.32 5.76 -0.50
C THR A 633 -42.73 5.51 0.05
N VAL A 634 -43.14 4.24 0.02
CA VAL A 634 -44.47 3.76 0.40
C VAL A 634 -44.36 2.42 1.13
N GLY A 635 -45.40 2.08 1.90
CA GLY A 635 -45.41 0.92 2.79
C GLY A 635 -45.99 1.27 4.17
N ALA A 636 -46.07 0.28 5.05
CA ALA A 636 -46.57 0.46 6.41
C ALA A 636 -45.48 0.97 7.37
N GLY A 637 -44.21 0.65 7.12
CA GLY A 637 -43.07 0.99 7.98
C GLY A 637 -42.83 0.00 9.12
N ASN A 638 -43.82 -0.80 9.49
CA ASN A 638 -43.77 -1.82 10.57
C ASN A 638 -44.06 -3.26 10.12
N ALA A 639 -44.41 -3.48 8.85
CA ALA A 639 -44.67 -4.80 8.27
C ALA A 639 -44.47 -4.79 6.75
N ASP A 640 -44.28 -5.97 6.13
CA ASP A 640 -44.28 -6.13 4.68
C ASP A 640 -45.69 -5.85 4.11
N GLY A 641 -45.77 -5.26 2.91
CA GLY A 641 -47.03 -5.10 2.17
C GLY A 641 -47.70 -6.44 1.81
N ASP A 642 -46.94 -7.55 1.77
CA ASP A 642 -47.51 -8.89 1.62
C ASP A 642 -48.22 -9.42 2.88
N SER A 643 -47.92 -8.84 4.06
CA SER A 643 -48.39 -9.38 5.34
C SER A 643 -49.92 -9.32 5.48
N SER A 644 -50.46 -10.26 6.24
CA SER A 644 -51.83 -10.19 6.74
C SER A 644 -51.87 -9.62 8.16
N ASP A 645 -52.89 -8.83 8.47
CA ASP A 645 -53.24 -8.47 9.84
C ASP A 645 -53.56 -9.71 10.70
N TRP A 646 -53.73 -9.50 12.00
CA TRP A 646 -54.09 -10.57 12.96
C TRP A 646 -55.41 -11.29 12.64
N ASN A 647 -56.25 -10.71 11.77
CA ASN A 647 -57.52 -11.29 11.33
C ASN A 647 -57.43 -11.98 9.95
N GLY A 648 -56.25 -12.00 9.32
CA GLY A 648 -56.01 -12.63 8.02
C GLY A 648 -56.30 -11.74 6.79
N ASN A 649 -56.52 -10.44 6.95
CA ASN A 649 -56.68 -9.50 5.84
C ASN A 649 -55.30 -8.98 5.40
N HIS A 650 -54.99 -8.93 4.10
CA HIS A 650 -53.77 -8.23 3.65
C HIS A 650 -53.76 -6.77 4.15
N VAL A 651 -52.62 -6.34 4.68
CA VAL A 651 -52.40 -4.95 5.12
C VAL A 651 -52.60 -4.02 3.92
N GLN A 652 -53.46 -3.00 4.07
CA GLN A 652 -53.82 -2.11 2.96
C GLN A 652 -52.70 -1.10 2.63
N GLY A 653 -51.73 -1.57 1.85
CA GLY A 653 -50.93 -0.76 0.95
C GLY A 653 -51.11 -1.24 -0.48
N GLU A 654 -50.91 -0.36 -1.46
CA GLU A 654 -50.56 -0.84 -2.80
C GLU A 654 -49.14 -1.40 -2.76
N GLY A 655 -48.88 -2.47 -3.52
CA GLY A 655 -47.54 -3.08 -3.69
C GLY A 655 -47.06 -3.97 -2.53
N SER A 656 -45.94 -4.65 -2.79
CA SER A 656 -45.34 -5.68 -1.93
C SER A 656 -43.86 -5.35 -1.75
N CYS A 657 -43.38 -5.35 -0.51
CA CYS A 657 -42.02 -4.90 -0.21
C CYS A 657 -41.01 -5.99 -0.59
N SER A 658 -41.29 -7.26 -0.26
CA SER A 658 -40.47 -8.40 -0.70
C SER A 658 -40.34 -8.48 -2.22
N LYS A 659 -41.43 -8.31 -2.97
CA LYS A 659 -41.45 -8.42 -4.43
C LYS A 659 -40.71 -7.27 -5.11
N ALA A 660 -40.76 -6.06 -4.55
CA ALA A 660 -40.00 -4.93 -5.05
C ALA A 660 -38.49 -5.15 -4.89
N ALA A 661 -38.05 -5.69 -3.75
CA ALA A 661 -36.67 -6.10 -3.52
C ALA A 661 -36.22 -7.24 -4.46
N LEU A 662 -37.03 -8.29 -4.59
CA LEU A 662 -36.77 -9.42 -5.48
C LEU A 662 -36.68 -8.98 -6.96
N ALA A 663 -37.46 -7.98 -7.38
CA ALA A 663 -37.35 -7.41 -8.73
C ALA A 663 -35.99 -6.73 -8.97
N GLU A 664 -35.50 -5.90 -8.04
CA GLU A 664 -34.17 -5.30 -8.15
C GLU A 664 -33.04 -6.36 -8.13
N ALA A 665 -33.20 -7.41 -7.32
CA ALA A 665 -32.25 -8.54 -7.26
C ALA A 665 -32.09 -9.25 -8.62
N THR A 666 -33.16 -9.36 -9.43
CA THR A 666 -33.05 -9.90 -10.81
C THR A 666 -32.17 -9.05 -11.73
N GLY A 667 -31.78 -7.84 -11.33
CA GLY A 667 -30.91 -6.94 -12.08
C GLY A 667 -29.40 -7.14 -11.87
N PHE A 668 -28.96 -7.89 -10.85
CA PHE A 668 -27.53 -8.08 -10.56
C PHE A 668 -26.83 -8.92 -11.65
N ARG A 669 -25.67 -8.48 -12.13
CA ARG A 669 -24.87 -9.13 -13.19
C ARG A 669 -23.39 -9.09 -12.84
N GLY A 670 -22.63 -10.09 -13.27
CA GLY A 670 -21.18 -10.15 -13.08
C GLY A 670 -20.76 -10.33 -11.62
N VAL A 671 -21.62 -10.91 -10.78
CA VAL A 671 -21.33 -11.19 -9.36
C VAL A 671 -20.70 -12.57 -9.24
N ASP A 672 -19.59 -12.68 -8.51
CA ASP A 672 -18.86 -13.94 -8.27
C ASP A 672 -19.17 -14.54 -6.89
N TYR A 673 -19.54 -13.72 -5.91
CA TYR A 673 -20.01 -14.13 -4.58
C TYR A 673 -21.19 -13.27 -4.14
N PHE A 674 -22.27 -13.90 -3.68
CA PHE A 674 -23.42 -13.19 -3.10
C PHE A 674 -23.86 -13.87 -1.80
N TYR A 675 -23.92 -13.08 -0.72
CA TYR A 675 -24.28 -13.55 0.60
C TYR A 675 -25.36 -12.66 1.23
N THR A 676 -26.28 -13.27 1.95
CA THR A 676 -27.28 -12.57 2.77
C THR A 676 -27.08 -12.91 4.25
N ILE A 677 -27.15 -11.90 5.11
CA ILE A 677 -27.03 -12.03 6.56
C ILE A 677 -28.31 -11.53 7.22
N GLY A 678 -28.90 -12.36 8.07
CA GLY A 678 -29.96 -11.99 9.01
C GLY A 678 -29.35 -11.72 10.39
N LEU A 679 -29.59 -10.54 10.95
CA LEU A 679 -29.02 -10.09 12.23
C LEU A 679 -30.03 -10.18 13.37
N GLY A 680 -29.62 -10.78 14.48
CA GLY A 680 -30.44 -10.85 15.69
C GLY A 680 -31.41 -12.04 15.74
N ASN A 681 -32.62 -11.82 16.25
CA ASN A 681 -33.56 -12.89 16.58
C ASN A 681 -34.13 -13.56 15.32
N LYS A 682 -33.97 -14.89 15.23
CA LYS A 682 -34.45 -15.74 14.13
C LYS A 682 -35.92 -15.59 13.77
N ASP A 683 -36.77 -15.17 14.71
CA ASP A 683 -38.22 -15.02 14.49
C ASP A 683 -38.60 -13.59 14.03
N GLY A 684 -37.69 -12.62 14.15
CA GLY A 684 -37.82 -11.27 13.59
C GLY A 684 -37.19 -11.09 12.20
N ILE A 685 -36.25 -11.96 11.81
CA ILE A 685 -35.58 -11.94 10.52
C ILE A 685 -36.46 -12.55 9.42
N ASN A 686 -36.59 -11.87 8.26
CA ASN A 686 -37.26 -12.42 7.08
C ASN A 686 -36.35 -13.39 6.28
N ALA A 687 -36.06 -14.55 6.87
CA ALA A 687 -35.10 -15.52 6.34
C ALA A 687 -35.47 -16.06 4.95
N ASP A 688 -36.75 -16.22 4.65
CA ASP A 688 -37.21 -16.65 3.32
C ASP A 688 -36.98 -15.59 2.25
N THR A 689 -37.21 -14.29 2.53
CA THR A 689 -36.92 -13.23 1.55
C THR A 689 -35.43 -13.11 1.30
N LEU A 690 -34.59 -13.19 2.35
CA LEU A 690 -33.13 -13.21 2.19
C LEU A 690 -32.65 -14.39 1.33
N LYS A 691 -33.20 -15.59 1.54
CA LYS A 691 -32.94 -16.76 0.68
C LYS A 691 -33.41 -16.53 -0.76
N ASN A 692 -34.59 -15.95 -0.95
CA ASN A 692 -35.16 -15.69 -2.28
C ASN A 692 -34.38 -14.61 -3.05
N LEU A 693 -33.78 -13.62 -2.37
CA LEU A 693 -32.83 -12.67 -2.97
C LEU A 693 -31.62 -13.40 -3.56
N SER A 694 -31.02 -14.32 -2.79
CA SER A 694 -29.90 -15.15 -3.23
C SER A 694 -30.27 -16.03 -4.44
N GLU A 695 -31.49 -16.58 -4.48
CA GLU A 695 -32.00 -17.30 -5.65
C GLU A 695 -32.15 -16.39 -6.89
N LYS A 696 -32.65 -15.15 -6.73
CA LYS A 696 -32.81 -14.20 -7.84
C LYS A 696 -31.50 -13.65 -8.40
N VAL A 697 -30.46 -13.52 -7.59
CA VAL A 697 -29.11 -13.21 -8.08
C VAL A 697 -28.51 -14.42 -8.81
N TRP A 698 -28.69 -15.64 -8.30
CA TRP A 698 -28.17 -16.86 -8.94
C TRP A 698 -28.76 -17.12 -10.34
N GLU A 699 -30.05 -16.85 -10.55
CA GLU A 699 -30.72 -17.03 -11.86
C GLU A 699 -29.95 -16.41 -13.03
N ASN A 700 -29.31 -15.26 -12.79
CA ASN A 700 -28.53 -14.51 -13.77
C ASN A 700 -27.00 -14.66 -13.61
N ASN A 701 -26.52 -15.21 -12.49
CA ASN A 701 -25.11 -15.35 -12.16
C ASN A 701 -24.80 -16.81 -11.77
N LYS A 702 -24.95 -17.74 -12.74
CA LYS A 702 -24.93 -19.20 -12.48
C LYS A 702 -23.62 -19.74 -11.87
N ASN A 703 -22.51 -19.02 -12.06
CA ASN A 703 -21.19 -19.34 -11.50
C ASN A 703 -20.90 -18.66 -10.16
N CYS A 704 -21.81 -17.81 -9.67
CA CYS A 704 -21.69 -17.11 -8.40
C CYS A 704 -21.74 -18.12 -7.24
N VAL A 705 -20.85 -17.93 -6.28
CA VAL A 705 -20.80 -18.67 -5.02
C VAL A 705 -21.81 -18.07 -4.03
N PHE A 706 -22.42 -18.95 -3.23
CA PHE A 706 -23.37 -18.62 -2.17
C PHE A 706 -23.04 -19.46 -0.94
N SER A 707 -23.70 -19.16 0.16
CA SER A 707 -23.89 -20.07 1.29
C SER A 707 -24.59 -21.39 0.90
N ASP A 708 -24.49 -22.39 1.77
CA ASP A 708 -25.15 -23.69 1.58
C ASP A 708 -26.66 -23.54 1.33
N GLU A 709 -27.14 -24.20 0.27
CA GLU A 709 -28.53 -24.13 -0.22
C GLU A 709 -29.06 -22.68 -0.45
N LYS A 710 -28.16 -21.69 -0.61
CA LYS A 710 -28.47 -20.24 -0.73
C LYS A 710 -29.18 -19.63 0.48
N LYS A 711 -29.08 -20.26 1.66
CA LYS A 711 -29.70 -19.79 2.90
C LYS A 711 -28.98 -18.56 3.47
N PRO A 712 -29.66 -17.61 4.11
CA PRO A 712 -28.99 -16.55 4.86
C PRO A 712 -28.16 -17.11 6.02
N TYR A 713 -27.05 -16.45 6.33
CA TYR A 713 -26.39 -16.60 7.62
C TYR A 713 -27.27 -15.95 8.69
N LEU A 714 -27.75 -16.72 9.67
CA LEU A 714 -28.60 -16.22 10.76
C LEU A 714 -27.73 -16.00 12.01
N CYS A 715 -27.49 -14.74 12.35
CA CYS A 715 -26.47 -14.31 13.28
C CYS A 715 -27.09 -13.61 14.51
N GLY A 716 -27.57 -14.41 15.46
CA GLY A 716 -28.16 -13.93 16.73
C GLY A 716 -27.17 -13.42 17.78
N ASN A 717 -25.88 -13.24 17.45
CA ASN A 717 -24.89 -12.57 18.30
C ASN A 717 -23.62 -12.23 17.50
N LEU A 718 -22.75 -11.40 18.09
CA LEU A 718 -21.47 -10.98 17.50
C LEU A 718 -20.55 -12.15 17.12
N THR A 719 -20.50 -13.21 17.92
CA THR A 719 -19.65 -14.38 17.65
C THR A 719 -20.11 -15.12 16.39
N ALA A 720 -21.43 -15.35 16.26
CA ALA A 720 -22.02 -15.95 15.06
C ALA A 720 -21.80 -15.07 13.81
N LEU A 721 -21.87 -13.74 13.94
CA LEU A 721 -21.61 -12.82 12.83
C LEU A 721 -20.14 -12.81 12.40
N LYS A 722 -19.21 -12.79 13.36
CA LYS A 722 -17.77 -12.91 13.11
C LYS A 722 -17.41 -14.26 12.48
N GLN A 723 -18.06 -15.34 12.89
CA GLN A 723 -17.91 -16.65 12.25
C GLN A 723 -18.40 -16.62 10.80
N ALA A 724 -19.59 -16.09 10.53
CA ALA A 724 -20.14 -15.98 9.17
C ALA A 724 -19.19 -15.21 8.24
N PHE A 725 -18.66 -14.06 8.65
CA PHE A 725 -17.66 -13.32 7.87
C PHE A 725 -16.33 -14.07 7.70
N THR A 726 -15.90 -14.85 8.69
CA THR A 726 -14.70 -15.69 8.59
C THR A 726 -14.89 -16.80 7.56
N GLU A 727 -16.08 -17.42 7.52
CA GLU A 727 -16.45 -18.43 6.51
C GLU A 727 -16.56 -17.83 5.10
N MET A 728 -17.15 -16.64 4.96
CA MET A 728 -17.18 -15.88 3.69
C MET A 728 -15.76 -15.57 3.21
N ALA A 729 -14.89 -15.00 4.06
CA ALA A 729 -13.50 -14.71 3.70
C ALA A 729 -12.72 -15.98 3.29
N GLY A 730 -12.95 -17.10 3.99
CA GLY A 730 -12.41 -18.41 3.62
C GLY A 730 -12.91 -18.89 2.25
N SER A 731 -14.18 -18.66 1.91
CA SER A 731 -14.76 -18.99 0.61
C SER A 731 -14.23 -18.11 -0.53
N ILE A 732 -14.08 -16.81 -0.28
CA ILE A 732 -13.56 -15.79 -1.21
C ILE A 732 -12.08 -16.02 -1.56
N THR A 733 -11.30 -16.49 -0.59
CA THR A 733 -9.85 -16.73 -0.74
C THR A 733 -9.48 -18.11 -1.26
N ARG A 734 -10.38 -19.10 -1.25
CA ARG A 734 -10.10 -20.47 -1.70
C ARG A 734 -9.91 -20.56 -3.21
N LEU A 735 -8.81 -21.17 -3.68
CA LEU A 735 -8.68 -21.61 -5.08
C LEU A 735 -8.89 -23.12 -5.18
N VAL A 736 -10.09 -23.55 -5.60
CA VAL A 736 -10.42 -24.95 -5.89
C VAL A 736 -9.64 -25.42 -7.12
N CYS A 737 -8.46 -25.99 -6.90
CA CYS A 737 -7.52 -26.42 -7.94
C CYS A 737 -6.98 -27.83 -7.66
N THR A 738 -6.60 -28.53 -8.73
CA THR A 738 -6.20 -29.95 -8.75
C THR A 738 -4.99 -30.17 -9.65
N ASP A 739 -4.44 -31.39 -9.68
CA ASP A 739 -3.33 -31.82 -10.57
C ASP A 739 -2.05 -30.96 -10.44
N VAL A 740 -1.82 -30.42 -9.24
CA VAL A 740 -0.79 -29.40 -8.99
C VAL A 740 0.61 -29.99 -9.14
N SER A 741 1.50 -29.25 -9.80
CA SER A 741 2.94 -29.53 -9.81
C SER A 741 3.78 -28.25 -9.86
N ILE A 742 4.95 -28.27 -9.20
CA ILE A 742 5.95 -27.20 -9.23
C ILE A 742 7.17 -27.72 -9.97
N ARG A 743 7.64 -26.97 -10.97
CA ARG A 743 8.87 -27.24 -11.72
C ARG A 743 9.84 -26.08 -11.54
N ASP A 744 11.07 -26.37 -11.19
CA ASP A 744 12.15 -25.39 -11.03
C ASP A 744 13.41 -25.88 -11.74
N THR A 745 13.93 -25.11 -12.70
CA THR A 745 15.19 -25.40 -13.38
C THR A 745 16.24 -24.46 -12.83
N LEU A 746 17.13 -25.02 -12.01
CA LEU A 746 18.25 -24.31 -11.40
C LEU A 746 19.25 -23.85 -12.48
N SER A 747 19.87 -22.71 -12.26
CA SER A 747 20.80 -22.11 -13.22
C SER A 747 22.19 -22.75 -13.17
N GLU A 748 23.07 -22.34 -14.09
CA GLU A 748 24.51 -22.64 -13.98
C GLU A 748 25.16 -22.07 -12.69
N ASN A 749 24.51 -21.12 -12.01
CA ASN A 749 25.10 -20.34 -10.92
C ASN A 749 25.05 -21.07 -9.56
N VAL A 750 24.34 -22.19 -9.46
CA VAL A 750 24.15 -22.92 -8.19
C VAL A 750 24.32 -24.43 -8.37
N THR A 751 24.65 -25.09 -7.27
CA THR A 751 24.75 -26.55 -7.16
C THR A 751 23.81 -27.00 -6.04
N LEU A 752 22.90 -27.95 -6.33
CA LEU A 752 22.05 -28.57 -5.31
C LEU A 752 22.89 -29.54 -4.46
N LEU A 753 22.65 -29.52 -3.14
CA LEU A 753 23.40 -30.32 -2.19
C LEU A 753 22.60 -31.51 -1.65
N ASP A 754 23.30 -32.63 -1.46
CA ASP A 754 22.80 -33.77 -0.68
C ASP A 754 23.01 -33.54 0.84
N LYS A 755 22.44 -34.41 1.67
CA LYS A 755 22.53 -34.38 3.15
C LYS A 755 23.97 -34.40 3.71
N SER A 756 24.98 -34.72 2.90
CA SER A 756 26.39 -34.73 3.27
C SER A 756 27.15 -33.46 2.85
N GLY A 757 26.48 -32.53 2.15
CA GLY A 757 27.11 -31.39 1.49
C GLY A 757 27.81 -31.77 0.17
N GLY A 758 27.53 -32.97 -0.35
CA GLY A 758 27.93 -33.41 -1.69
C GLY A 758 27.06 -32.76 -2.77
N GLU A 759 27.47 -32.91 -4.03
CA GLU A 759 26.72 -32.43 -5.19
C GLU A 759 25.70 -33.49 -5.61
N ALA A 760 24.41 -33.16 -5.48
CA ALA A 760 23.32 -34.11 -5.66
C ALA A 760 23.11 -34.50 -7.13
N VAL A 761 22.95 -35.80 -7.39
CA VAL A 761 22.61 -36.35 -8.72
C VAL A 761 21.11 -36.70 -8.81
N THR A 762 20.51 -37.03 -7.66
CA THR A 762 19.08 -37.26 -7.41
C THR A 762 18.75 -36.68 -6.03
N LEU A 763 17.49 -36.68 -5.62
CA LEU A 763 17.05 -36.38 -4.26
C LEU A 763 16.47 -37.62 -3.59
N GLU A 764 16.98 -37.98 -2.41
CA GLU A 764 16.34 -38.92 -1.49
C GLU A 764 15.50 -38.15 -0.44
N PRO A 765 14.55 -38.80 0.28
CA PRO A 765 13.68 -38.14 1.29
C PRO A 765 14.38 -37.51 2.50
N GLU A 766 15.71 -37.61 2.57
CA GLU A 766 16.57 -37.04 3.60
C GLU A 766 17.43 -35.86 3.10
N ASP A 767 17.41 -35.56 1.79
CA ASP A 767 18.08 -34.42 1.17
C ASP A 767 17.18 -33.17 1.04
N TYR A 768 15.87 -33.33 1.28
CA TYR A 768 14.88 -32.26 1.19
C TYR A 768 13.90 -32.27 2.37
N LYS A 769 13.28 -31.13 2.64
CA LYS A 769 12.21 -30.99 3.64
C LYS A 769 10.89 -30.63 2.96
N LEU A 770 9.95 -31.58 2.95
CA LEU A 770 8.60 -31.40 2.40
C LEU A 770 7.59 -31.32 3.55
N LEU A 771 6.80 -30.25 3.61
CA LEU A 771 5.80 -30.03 4.66
C LEU A 771 4.49 -29.50 4.09
N ALA A 772 3.38 -29.83 4.76
CA ALA A 772 2.12 -29.12 4.67
C ALA A 772 1.87 -28.37 5.98
N LEU A 773 1.48 -27.10 5.91
CA LEU A 773 1.08 -26.28 7.04
C LEU A 773 -0.38 -25.87 6.85
N ASP A 774 -1.18 -25.86 7.91
CA ASP A 774 -2.50 -25.20 7.86
C ASP A 774 -2.38 -23.67 7.96
N GLN A 775 -3.52 -22.99 7.80
CA GLN A 775 -3.68 -21.53 7.86
C GLN A 775 -3.17 -20.86 9.15
N ASN A 776 -2.89 -21.62 10.22
CA ASN A 776 -2.33 -21.14 11.49
C ASN A 776 -0.82 -21.44 11.60
N GLY A 777 -0.19 -21.93 10.53
CA GLY A 777 1.22 -22.34 10.50
C GLY A 777 1.52 -23.68 11.17
N LYS A 778 0.49 -24.43 11.60
CA LYS A 778 0.67 -25.74 12.25
C LYS A 778 0.92 -26.83 11.20
N GLU A 779 1.87 -27.72 11.50
CA GLU A 779 2.24 -28.83 10.61
C GLU A 779 1.12 -29.89 10.49
N GLN A 780 0.89 -30.33 9.25
CA GLN A 780 -0.15 -31.28 8.85
C GLN A 780 0.44 -32.40 7.99
N LYS A 781 -0.28 -33.51 7.86
CA LYS A 781 0.17 -34.65 7.03
C LYS A 781 0.18 -34.27 5.55
N VAL A 782 1.35 -34.39 4.91
CA VAL A 782 1.52 -34.25 3.46
C VAL A 782 0.71 -35.35 2.73
N PRO A 783 0.05 -35.05 1.59
CA PRO A 783 -0.79 -36.02 0.88
C PRO A 783 0.00 -37.25 0.41
N GLU A 784 -0.55 -38.45 0.62
CA GLU A 784 0.08 -39.69 0.17
C GLU A 784 0.16 -39.74 -1.36
N GLY A 785 1.34 -40.08 -1.90
CA GLY A 785 1.62 -40.01 -3.33
C GLY A 785 2.21 -38.67 -3.80
N THR A 786 2.39 -37.68 -2.93
CA THR A 786 3.18 -36.49 -3.25
C THR A 786 4.66 -36.87 -3.45
N THR A 787 5.28 -36.44 -4.55
CA THR A 787 6.67 -36.79 -4.90
C THR A 787 7.53 -35.55 -5.14
N VAL A 788 8.75 -35.55 -4.61
CA VAL A 788 9.84 -34.63 -4.97
C VAL A 788 10.88 -35.41 -5.77
N SER A 789 11.48 -34.78 -6.77
CA SER A 789 12.51 -35.39 -7.62
C SER A 789 13.46 -34.34 -8.18
N TYR A 790 14.71 -34.72 -8.48
CA TYR A 790 15.70 -33.88 -9.13
C TYR A 790 16.38 -34.63 -10.29
N ALA A 791 16.56 -33.95 -11.42
CA ALA A 791 17.18 -34.52 -12.62
C ALA A 791 18.42 -33.69 -13.03
N ALA A 792 19.60 -34.11 -12.56
CA ALA A 792 20.86 -33.38 -12.70
C ALA A 792 21.24 -33.00 -14.14
N GLU A 793 20.98 -33.85 -15.15
CA GLU A 793 21.25 -33.54 -16.57
C GLU A 793 20.49 -32.30 -17.09
N SER A 794 19.39 -31.93 -16.43
CA SER A 794 18.52 -30.82 -16.79
C SER A 794 18.38 -29.77 -15.68
N HIS A 795 19.18 -29.89 -14.61
CA HIS A 795 19.14 -29.04 -13.41
C HIS A 795 17.73 -28.88 -12.80
N GLN A 796 16.84 -29.86 -13.01
CA GLN A 796 15.41 -29.69 -12.78
C GLN A 796 14.92 -30.36 -11.50
N LEU A 797 14.45 -29.54 -10.56
CA LEU A 797 13.68 -29.92 -9.38
C LEU A 797 12.17 -29.96 -9.74
N LEU A 798 11.47 -30.95 -9.22
CA LEU A 798 10.06 -31.21 -9.56
C LEU A 798 9.29 -31.78 -8.36
N LEU A 799 8.31 -31.02 -7.87
CA LEU A 799 7.27 -31.46 -6.93
C LEU A 799 6.00 -31.80 -7.70
N ARG A 800 5.36 -32.94 -7.38
CA ARG A 800 4.02 -33.30 -7.89
C ARG A 800 3.13 -33.73 -6.74
N PHE A 801 1.89 -33.23 -6.73
CA PHE A 801 0.82 -33.76 -5.90
C PHE A 801 0.14 -34.94 -6.62
N PRO A 802 -0.66 -35.77 -5.92
CA PRO A 802 -1.45 -36.82 -6.54
C PRO A 802 -2.47 -36.25 -7.56
N GLU A 803 -2.76 -37.00 -8.62
CA GLU A 803 -3.84 -36.65 -9.56
C GLU A 803 -5.16 -36.40 -8.81
N LYS A 804 -5.87 -35.34 -9.21
CA LYS A 804 -7.17 -34.91 -8.63
C LYS A 804 -7.12 -34.57 -7.14
N TYR A 805 -5.95 -34.47 -6.51
CA TYR A 805 -5.83 -33.94 -5.16
C TYR A 805 -6.16 -32.45 -5.15
N GLU A 806 -7.19 -32.04 -4.40
CA GLU A 806 -7.51 -30.63 -4.19
C GLU A 806 -6.64 -30.06 -3.05
N LEU A 807 -5.93 -28.96 -3.31
CA LEU A 807 -5.21 -28.24 -2.26
C LEU A 807 -6.19 -27.76 -1.19
N GLN A 808 -5.87 -28.02 0.09
CA GLN A 808 -6.74 -27.62 1.18
C GLN A 808 -6.71 -26.10 1.35
N ASN A 809 -7.88 -25.52 1.63
CA ASN A 809 -8.03 -24.07 1.73
C ASN A 809 -7.10 -23.49 2.80
N GLY A 810 -6.33 -22.47 2.46
CA GLY A 810 -5.37 -21.82 3.37
C GLY A 810 -4.18 -22.69 3.78
N TRP A 811 -4.01 -23.91 3.25
CA TRP A 811 -2.85 -24.73 3.56
C TRP A 811 -1.69 -24.42 2.63
N THR A 812 -0.51 -24.19 3.20
CA THR A 812 0.75 -23.94 2.49
C THR A 812 1.58 -25.22 2.45
N TYR A 813 1.87 -25.69 1.24
CA TYR A 813 2.73 -26.83 0.96
C TYR A 813 4.09 -26.30 0.51
N ARG A 814 5.15 -26.69 1.20
CA ARG A 814 6.51 -26.19 0.95
C ARG A 814 7.50 -27.33 0.76
N VAL A 815 8.38 -27.17 -0.23
CA VAL A 815 9.57 -27.99 -0.42
C VAL A 815 10.81 -27.12 -0.26
N THR A 816 11.69 -27.50 0.67
CA THR A 816 12.99 -26.87 0.90
C THR A 816 14.12 -27.83 0.50
N VAL A 817 15.09 -27.34 -0.28
CA VAL A 817 16.33 -28.04 -0.65
C VAL A 817 17.54 -27.17 -0.34
N HIS A 818 18.69 -27.77 -0.07
CA HIS A 818 19.93 -27.03 0.16
C HIS A 818 20.67 -26.77 -1.16
N ILE A 819 21.15 -25.54 -1.37
CA ILE A 819 21.97 -25.17 -2.54
C ILE A 819 23.20 -24.35 -2.12
N THR A 820 24.24 -24.35 -2.96
CA THR A 820 25.42 -23.48 -2.79
C THR A 820 25.79 -22.81 -4.12
N PRO A 821 26.43 -21.63 -4.14
CA PRO A 821 26.95 -21.06 -5.38
C PRO A 821 27.95 -22.00 -6.06
N SER A 822 27.75 -22.23 -7.36
CA SER A 822 28.57 -23.15 -8.16
C SER A 822 29.98 -22.59 -8.39
N ASP A 823 30.93 -23.46 -8.74
CA ASP A 823 32.26 -23.01 -9.22
C ASP A 823 32.13 -22.05 -10.41
N ARG A 824 31.14 -22.28 -11.28
CA ARG A 824 30.84 -21.44 -12.46
C ARG A 824 30.38 -20.03 -12.09
N ALA A 825 29.64 -19.85 -10.99
CA ALA A 825 29.27 -18.52 -10.49
C ALA A 825 30.51 -17.72 -10.04
N TYR A 826 31.47 -18.37 -9.39
CA TYR A 826 32.73 -17.75 -9.02
C TYR A 826 33.58 -17.36 -10.25
N GLU A 827 33.69 -18.26 -11.25
CA GLU A 827 34.32 -17.94 -12.54
C GLU A 827 33.66 -16.71 -13.18
N LYS A 828 32.33 -16.73 -13.35
CA LYS A 828 31.52 -15.66 -13.96
C LYS A 828 31.66 -14.30 -13.26
N TYR A 829 31.82 -14.28 -11.94
CA TYR A 829 32.07 -13.05 -11.16
C TYR A 829 33.45 -12.45 -11.42
N PHE A 830 34.50 -13.29 -11.48
CA PHE A 830 35.85 -12.83 -11.77
C PHE A 830 36.07 -12.52 -13.26
N GLU A 831 35.37 -13.21 -14.17
CA GLU A 831 35.22 -12.84 -15.60
C GLU A 831 34.64 -11.43 -15.77
N ARG A 832 33.68 -11.06 -14.91
CA ARG A 832 33.08 -9.71 -14.81
C ARG A 832 33.93 -8.71 -14.00
N GLY A 833 35.20 -9.02 -13.71
CA GLY A 833 36.11 -8.12 -13.01
C GLY A 833 35.82 -7.97 -11.51
N ALA A 834 35.32 -9.04 -10.88
CA ALA A 834 34.75 -9.05 -9.52
C ALA A 834 33.49 -8.17 -9.39
N SER A 835 32.51 -8.42 -10.25
CA SER A 835 31.19 -7.79 -10.19
C SER A 835 30.07 -8.76 -10.56
N TYR A 836 28.87 -8.50 -10.06
CA TYR A 836 27.65 -9.13 -10.58
C TYR A 836 27.21 -8.49 -11.89
N LYS A 837 27.61 -7.25 -12.18
CA LYS A 837 27.21 -6.52 -13.38
C LYS A 837 27.89 -7.09 -14.63
N ASP A 838 27.12 -7.21 -15.70
CA ASP A 838 27.61 -7.58 -17.02
C ASP A 838 28.31 -6.41 -17.73
N LYS A 839 28.77 -6.66 -18.96
CA LYS A 839 29.40 -5.67 -19.85
C LYS A 839 28.54 -4.44 -20.17
N ASP A 840 27.22 -4.54 -20.00
CA ASP A 840 26.24 -3.49 -20.31
C ASP A 840 25.79 -2.78 -19.01
N GLY A 841 26.41 -3.10 -17.86
CA GLY A 841 26.19 -2.47 -16.56
C GLY A 841 25.08 -3.11 -15.71
N LYS A 842 24.47 -4.21 -16.16
CA LYS A 842 23.29 -4.83 -15.52
C LYS A 842 23.66 -6.04 -14.68
N ALA A 843 23.12 -6.14 -13.47
CA ALA A 843 23.20 -7.33 -12.62
C ALA A 843 21.89 -8.13 -12.68
N ASP A 844 21.93 -9.39 -12.24
CA ASP A 844 20.72 -10.09 -11.84
C ASP A 844 20.28 -9.49 -10.48
N GLU A 845 19.01 -9.09 -10.34
CA GLU A 845 18.45 -8.55 -9.10
C GLU A 845 17.32 -9.45 -8.57
N GLY A 846 17.33 -9.74 -7.26
CA GLY A 846 16.30 -10.56 -6.61
C GLY A 846 14.94 -9.88 -6.56
N GLY A 847 13.87 -10.63 -6.84
CA GLY A 847 12.48 -10.14 -6.76
C GLY A 847 12.09 -9.61 -5.36
N PRO A 848 10.95 -8.91 -5.23
CA PRO A 848 10.58 -8.16 -4.02
C PRO A 848 10.44 -9.02 -2.76
N ASP A 849 10.13 -10.31 -2.91
CA ASP A 849 9.85 -11.25 -1.82
C ASP A 849 10.79 -12.48 -1.80
N THR A 850 11.94 -12.41 -2.49
CA THR A 850 12.80 -13.59 -2.71
C THR A 850 13.73 -13.96 -1.54
N GLY A 851 13.44 -13.51 -0.31
CA GLY A 851 14.18 -13.87 0.90
C GLY A 851 15.37 -12.97 1.22
N SER A 852 16.53 -13.57 1.54
CA SER A 852 17.69 -12.88 2.11
C SER A 852 18.24 -11.74 1.25
N HIS A 853 18.19 -11.88 -0.08
CA HIS A 853 18.75 -10.93 -1.06
C HIS A 853 17.66 -10.34 -1.97
N ARG A 854 16.49 -10.03 -1.39
CA ARG A 854 15.38 -9.38 -2.11
C ARG A 854 15.76 -7.95 -2.50
N LYS A 855 15.53 -7.54 -3.75
CA LYS A 855 15.95 -6.23 -4.31
C LYS A 855 17.45 -5.93 -4.17
N GLU A 856 18.29 -6.98 -4.18
CA GLU A 856 19.74 -6.88 -4.16
C GLU A 856 20.37 -7.55 -5.39
N GLU A 857 21.57 -7.10 -5.77
CA GLU A 857 22.36 -7.68 -6.85
C GLU A 857 22.95 -9.06 -6.46
N GLY A 858 23.02 -9.97 -7.43
CA GLY A 858 23.68 -11.27 -7.29
C GLY A 858 23.76 -12.03 -8.61
N PHE A 859 23.57 -13.36 -8.55
CA PHE A 859 23.25 -14.18 -9.72
C PHE A 859 21.97 -14.99 -9.48
N TYR A 860 21.09 -15.11 -10.47
CA TYR A 860 19.86 -15.90 -10.33
C TYR A 860 20.15 -17.36 -9.99
N SER A 861 19.45 -17.88 -8.97
CA SER A 861 19.50 -19.30 -8.58
C SER A 861 18.82 -20.24 -9.59
N ASN A 862 17.89 -19.73 -10.40
CA ASN A 862 17.17 -20.50 -11.41
C ASN A 862 17.09 -19.77 -12.74
N ASP A 863 16.99 -20.55 -13.81
CA ASP A 863 16.70 -20.03 -15.14
C ASP A 863 15.18 -19.78 -15.28
N SER A 864 14.37 -20.77 -14.86
CA SER A 864 12.90 -20.70 -14.86
C SER A 864 12.29 -21.52 -13.73
N ALA A 865 11.24 -21.02 -13.08
CA ALA A 865 10.46 -21.73 -12.08
C ALA A 865 8.96 -21.46 -12.29
N SER A 866 8.12 -22.49 -12.16
CA SER A 866 6.68 -22.38 -12.46
C SER A 866 5.83 -23.39 -11.68
N VAL A 867 4.62 -22.98 -11.29
CA VAL A 867 3.54 -23.88 -10.83
C VAL A 867 2.57 -24.15 -11.99
N THR A 868 2.01 -25.34 -12.07
CA THR A 868 0.96 -25.72 -13.03
C THR A 868 -0.16 -26.47 -12.31
N TYR A 869 -1.42 -26.16 -12.64
CA TYR A 869 -2.60 -26.68 -11.96
C TYR A 869 -3.86 -26.67 -12.85
N THR A 870 -4.81 -27.56 -12.55
CA THR A 870 -6.16 -27.58 -13.14
C THR A 870 -7.12 -26.73 -12.30
N TYR A 871 -7.73 -25.70 -12.89
CA TYR A 871 -8.80 -24.89 -12.28
C TYR A 871 -10.02 -24.82 -13.23
N ARG A 872 -11.22 -25.09 -12.69
CA ARG A 872 -12.49 -25.21 -13.45
C ARG A 872 -12.37 -26.07 -14.73
N GLY A 873 -11.56 -27.13 -14.69
CA GLY A 873 -11.34 -28.07 -15.80
C GLY A 873 -10.40 -27.58 -16.91
N LYS A 874 -9.69 -26.47 -16.70
CA LYS A 874 -8.63 -25.95 -17.60
C LYS A 874 -7.28 -25.93 -16.88
N GLU A 875 -6.22 -26.29 -17.57
CA GLU A 875 -4.83 -26.15 -17.11
C GLU A 875 -4.36 -24.68 -17.15
N TRP A 876 -3.63 -24.26 -16.11
CA TRP A 876 -2.99 -22.96 -15.98
C TRP A 876 -1.55 -23.12 -15.48
N THR A 877 -0.66 -22.24 -15.91
CA THR A 877 0.74 -22.19 -15.49
C THR A 877 1.11 -20.78 -15.08
N GLU A 878 1.83 -20.64 -13.97
CA GLU A 878 2.28 -19.36 -13.42
C GLU A 878 3.77 -19.43 -13.04
N GLY A 879 4.48 -18.32 -13.20
CA GLY A 879 5.93 -18.24 -12.97
C GLY A 879 6.28 -17.69 -11.59
N TYR A 880 7.24 -18.33 -10.93
CA TYR A 880 7.77 -17.84 -9.65
C TYR A 880 8.78 -16.71 -9.84
N GLU A 881 8.84 -15.83 -8.84
CA GLU A 881 9.94 -14.89 -8.64
C GLU A 881 11.32 -15.57 -8.64
N LYS A 882 12.35 -14.80 -9.02
CA LYS A 882 13.71 -15.29 -9.21
C LYS A 882 14.66 -14.83 -8.08
N PRO A 883 14.89 -15.63 -7.03
CA PRO A 883 15.93 -15.33 -6.04
C PRO A 883 17.34 -15.32 -6.62
N VAL A 884 18.18 -14.41 -6.13
CA VAL A 884 19.62 -14.36 -6.41
C VAL A 884 20.45 -14.94 -5.26
N VAL A 885 21.58 -15.58 -5.60
CA VAL A 885 22.66 -15.90 -4.65
C VAL A 885 23.75 -14.84 -4.70
N GLN A 886 24.31 -14.50 -3.54
CA GLN A 886 25.56 -13.74 -3.41
C GLN A 886 26.71 -14.66 -3.01
N LEU A 887 27.86 -14.45 -3.64
CA LEU A 887 29.10 -15.17 -3.37
C LEU A 887 29.72 -14.79 -2.02
N GLN A 888 30.65 -15.60 -1.55
CA GLN A 888 31.61 -15.23 -0.51
C GLN A 888 33.01 -15.12 -1.14
N ILE A 889 33.59 -13.93 -1.07
CA ILE A 889 34.93 -13.60 -1.60
C ILE A 889 35.84 -13.27 -0.41
N SER A 890 37.11 -13.65 -0.51
CA SER A 890 38.16 -13.34 0.47
C SER A 890 39.43 -12.90 -0.27
N SER A 891 40.53 -12.70 0.46
CA SER A 891 41.83 -12.37 -0.14
C SER A 891 42.99 -13.18 0.44
N ILE A 892 44.07 -13.33 -0.33
CA ILE A 892 45.37 -13.80 0.13
C ILE A 892 46.33 -12.61 0.10
N LEU A 893 46.90 -12.25 1.24
CA LEU A 893 47.96 -11.24 1.35
C LEU A 893 49.31 -11.97 1.40
N VAL A 894 50.11 -11.84 0.35
CA VAL A 894 51.47 -12.39 0.28
C VAL A 894 52.49 -11.27 0.49
N SER A 895 53.45 -11.45 1.40
CA SER A 895 54.49 -10.46 1.71
C SER A 895 55.90 -11.05 1.65
N LYS A 896 56.89 -10.22 1.30
CA LYS A 896 58.28 -10.67 1.14
C LYS A 896 59.31 -9.86 1.94
N THR A 897 60.03 -10.57 2.81
CA THR A 897 61.18 -10.08 3.56
C THR A 897 62.47 -10.74 3.06
N VAL A 898 63.58 -10.00 3.05
CA VAL A 898 64.91 -10.52 2.72
C VAL A 898 65.86 -10.07 3.84
N THR A 899 66.71 -10.97 4.36
CA THR A 899 67.60 -10.72 5.51
C THR A 899 68.97 -11.37 5.31
N GLY A 900 69.91 -11.07 6.22
CA GLY A 900 71.29 -11.58 6.20
C GLY A 900 72.28 -10.60 5.56
N ASN A 901 73.58 -10.80 5.81
CA ASN A 901 74.64 -9.86 5.42
C ASN A 901 74.93 -9.79 3.90
N MET A 902 74.29 -10.65 3.10
CA MET A 902 74.30 -10.63 1.64
C MET A 902 72.87 -10.64 1.05
N ALA A 903 71.94 -9.94 1.69
CA ALA A 903 70.59 -9.70 1.18
C ALA A 903 70.60 -8.96 -0.17
N GLU A 904 69.86 -9.48 -1.16
CA GLU A 904 69.64 -8.84 -2.46
C GLU A 904 68.26 -8.17 -2.45
N GLU A 905 68.08 -7.10 -1.67
CA GLU A 905 66.75 -6.51 -1.40
C GLU A 905 65.96 -6.10 -2.66
N ASN A 906 66.66 -5.66 -3.72
CA ASN A 906 66.08 -5.21 -4.98
C ASN A 906 65.78 -6.35 -5.99
N ARG A 907 66.10 -7.61 -5.65
CA ARG A 907 65.90 -8.79 -6.50
C ARG A 907 64.43 -9.19 -6.51
N ASP A 908 63.90 -9.47 -7.71
CA ASP A 908 62.59 -10.09 -7.88
C ASP A 908 62.63 -11.57 -7.46
N PHE A 909 61.86 -11.92 -6.43
CA PHE A 909 61.59 -13.30 -6.03
C PHE A 909 60.28 -13.75 -6.66
N THR A 910 60.27 -14.93 -7.31
CA THR A 910 59.11 -15.42 -8.08
C THR A 910 58.24 -16.33 -7.23
N PHE A 911 56.93 -16.10 -7.27
CA PHE A 911 55.91 -16.85 -6.55
C PHE A 911 54.88 -17.44 -7.51
N THR A 912 54.31 -18.57 -7.11
CA THR A 912 53.20 -19.22 -7.79
C THR A 912 52.05 -19.46 -6.80
N LEU A 913 50.84 -19.05 -7.16
CA LEU A 913 49.60 -19.39 -6.47
C LEU A 913 48.84 -20.45 -7.27
N THR A 914 48.49 -21.56 -6.63
CA THR A 914 47.57 -22.57 -7.15
C THR A 914 46.31 -22.58 -6.28
N LEU A 915 45.14 -22.65 -6.91
CA LEU A 915 43.84 -22.79 -6.26
C LEU A 915 43.15 -24.05 -6.78
N THR A 916 42.79 -24.98 -5.88
CA THR A 916 42.21 -26.29 -6.25
C THR A 916 40.98 -26.64 -5.40
N ARG A 917 39.92 -27.13 -6.04
CA ARG A 917 38.67 -27.64 -5.41
C ARG A 917 38.16 -28.82 -6.23
N ARG A 918 37.74 -29.92 -5.58
CA ARG A 918 37.20 -31.14 -6.26
C ARG A 918 38.06 -31.62 -7.46
N ASN A 919 39.39 -31.57 -7.33
CA ASN A 919 40.39 -31.87 -8.39
C ASN A 919 40.37 -30.96 -9.64
N LYS A 920 39.62 -29.85 -9.65
CA LYS A 920 39.71 -28.77 -10.64
C LYS A 920 40.64 -27.66 -10.13
N ASN A 921 41.34 -26.99 -11.04
CA ASN A 921 42.14 -25.78 -10.73
C ASN A 921 41.35 -24.52 -11.14
N PHE A 922 41.30 -23.50 -10.27
CA PHE A 922 40.69 -22.22 -10.61
C PHE A 922 41.63 -21.44 -11.52
N THR A 923 41.20 -21.07 -12.73
CA THR A 923 42.05 -20.45 -13.77
C THR A 923 41.56 -19.09 -14.28
N THR A 924 40.37 -18.63 -13.87
CA THR A 924 39.86 -17.29 -14.20
C THR A 924 40.74 -16.18 -13.60
N ALA A 925 41.00 -15.13 -14.37
CA ALA A 925 41.95 -14.09 -13.99
C ALA A 925 41.52 -13.29 -12.74
N LEU A 926 42.38 -13.26 -11.72
CA LEU A 926 42.08 -12.76 -10.38
C LEU A 926 42.50 -11.29 -10.21
N PRO A 927 41.65 -10.39 -9.66
CA PRO A 927 42.05 -9.05 -9.25
C PRO A 927 43.11 -9.11 -8.13
N ALA A 928 44.15 -8.29 -8.25
CA ALA A 928 45.17 -8.15 -7.21
C ALA A 928 45.67 -6.71 -7.07
N ILE A 929 46.19 -6.38 -5.89
CA ILE A 929 46.77 -5.07 -5.56
C ILE A 929 48.19 -5.30 -5.06
N LYS A 930 49.21 -4.78 -5.76
CA LYS A 930 50.61 -4.80 -5.33
C LYS A 930 51.01 -3.42 -4.83
N GLY A 931 51.20 -3.26 -3.53
CA GLY A 931 51.38 -1.95 -2.90
C GLY A 931 50.15 -1.05 -3.09
N GLN A 932 50.19 -0.17 -4.11
CA GLN A 932 49.05 0.67 -4.54
C GLN A 932 48.58 0.37 -5.98
N GLU A 933 49.29 -0.48 -6.72
CA GLU A 933 49.01 -0.78 -8.12
C GLU A 933 47.94 -1.88 -8.24
N LYS A 934 46.83 -1.58 -8.93
CA LYS A 934 45.82 -2.58 -9.29
C LYS A 934 46.24 -3.32 -10.56
N GLN A 935 46.22 -4.65 -10.50
CA GLN A 935 46.55 -5.54 -11.62
C GLN A 935 45.57 -6.73 -11.67
N GLN A 936 45.63 -7.52 -12.74
CA GLN A 936 44.86 -8.75 -12.87
C GLN A 936 45.79 -9.93 -13.16
N LEU A 937 45.86 -10.89 -12.24
CA LEU A 937 46.69 -12.08 -12.37
C LEU A 937 45.99 -13.08 -13.29
N THR A 938 46.55 -13.31 -14.47
CA THR A 938 46.08 -14.38 -15.37
C THR A 938 46.77 -15.69 -14.98
N ALA A 939 46.04 -16.81 -15.01
CA ALA A 939 46.65 -18.12 -14.81
C ALA A 939 47.57 -18.49 -16.00
N GLY A 940 48.66 -19.18 -15.70
CA GLY A 940 49.45 -19.91 -16.70
C GLY A 940 48.72 -21.19 -17.09
N LYS A 941 49.39 -22.35 -16.97
CA LYS A 941 48.73 -23.64 -17.22
C LYS A 941 47.82 -24.07 -16.06
N ASP A 942 48.33 -23.97 -14.83
CA ASP A 942 47.70 -24.52 -13.61
C ASP A 942 47.85 -23.58 -12.39
N SER A 943 48.50 -22.42 -12.55
CA SER A 943 48.84 -21.49 -11.45
C SER A 943 49.05 -20.04 -11.93
N TYR A 944 48.82 -19.08 -11.03
CA TYR A 944 49.10 -17.66 -11.22
C TYR A 944 50.55 -17.37 -10.80
N THR A 945 51.29 -16.58 -11.57
CA THR A 945 52.70 -16.25 -11.29
C THR A 945 52.88 -14.74 -11.07
N PHE A 946 53.64 -14.34 -10.04
CA PHE A 946 53.92 -12.95 -9.70
C PHE A 946 55.31 -12.81 -9.04
N THR A 947 55.85 -11.60 -8.96
CA THR A 947 57.12 -11.33 -8.25
C THR A 947 56.96 -10.35 -7.09
N LEU A 948 57.77 -10.54 -6.05
CA LEU A 948 57.94 -9.60 -4.92
C LEU A 948 59.43 -9.37 -4.61
N LYS A 949 59.77 -8.15 -4.23
CA LYS A 949 61.07 -7.69 -3.71
C LYS A 949 61.02 -7.57 -2.19
N HIS A 950 62.13 -7.17 -1.57
CA HIS A 950 62.11 -6.86 -0.14
C HIS A 950 61.10 -5.73 0.19
N GLY A 951 60.23 -5.99 1.17
CA GLY A 951 59.23 -5.03 1.65
C GLY A 951 57.96 -4.97 0.81
N GLU A 952 57.90 -5.67 -0.32
CA GLU A 952 56.71 -5.68 -1.18
C GLU A 952 55.64 -6.65 -0.65
N THR A 953 54.38 -6.28 -0.92
CA THR A 953 53.20 -7.10 -0.66
C THR A 953 52.28 -7.13 -1.88
N ILE A 954 51.52 -8.21 -2.01
CA ILE A 954 50.40 -8.33 -2.95
C ILE A 954 49.19 -8.92 -2.24
N GLU A 955 48.05 -8.25 -2.35
CA GLU A 955 46.75 -8.80 -1.97
C GLU A 955 46.04 -9.32 -3.22
N ILE A 956 45.57 -10.56 -3.20
CA ILE A 956 44.91 -11.24 -4.33
C ILE A 956 43.51 -11.62 -3.89
N GLN A 957 42.47 -11.16 -4.59
CA GLN A 957 41.09 -11.60 -4.33
C GLN A 957 40.88 -13.03 -4.80
N VAL A 958 40.17 -13.84 -4.02
CA VAL A 958 39.99 -15.28 -4.24
C VAL A 958 38.61 -15.79 -3.80
N PRO A 959 38.08 -16.85 -4.44
CA PRO A 959 36.86 -17.51 -3.99
C PRO A 959 37.08 -18.28 -2.67
N THR A 960 36.10 -18.24 -1.75
CA THR A 960 36.15 -19.04 -0.51
C THR A 960 35.91 -20.53 -0.75
N GLY A 961 36.34 -21.39 0.19
CA GLY A 961 36.16 -22.85 0.11
C GLY A 961 37.12 -23.57 -0.86
N TRP A 962 37.97 -22.84 -1.58
CA TRP A 962 39.06 -23.40 -2.38
C TRP A 962 40.29 -23.69 -1.52
N SER A 963 41.04 -24.75 -1.83
CA SER A 963 42.36 -24.98 -1.24
C SER A 963 43.40 -24.16 -1.99
N TYR A 964 44.27 -23.48 -1.26
CA TYR A 964 45.36 -22.69 -1.83
C TYR A 964 46.72 -23.33 -1.59
N GLN A 965 47.65 -23.09 -2.51
CA GLN A 965 49.08 -23.30 -2.32
C GLN A 965 49.81 -22.07 -2.86
N VAL A 966 50.59 -21.39 -2.02
CA VAL A 966 51.55 -20.35 -2.47
C VAL A 966 52.94 -20.95 -2.34
N LYS A 967 53.64 -21.10 -3.47
CA LYS A 967 55.02 -21.59 -3.52
C LYS A 967 55.96 -20.50 -4.05
N GLU A 968 57.06 -20.28 -3.35
CA GLU A 968 58.21 -19.51 -3.87
C GLU A 968 59.11 -20.41 -4.74
N ALA A 969 59.70 -19.84 -5.79
CA ALA A 969 60.69 -20.53 -6.63
C ALA A 969 61.98 -20.84 -5.85
N GLU A 970 62.82 -21.73 -6.41
CA GLU A 970 64.10 -22.08 -5.79
C GLU A 970 65.07 -20.89 -5.83
N ASN A 971 65.57 -20.49 -4.65
CA ASN A 971 66.43 -19.33 -4.48
C ASN A 971 67.84 -19.74 -4.10
N GLU A 972 68.69 -19.92 -5.12
CA GLU A 972 70.11 -20.24 -4.90
C GLU A 972 70.77 -19.27 -3.92
N GLY A 973 71.38 -19.83 -2.87
CA GLY A 973 72.11 -19.08 -1.85
C GLY A 973 71.25 -18.50 -0.71
N TYR A 974 69.94 -18.77 -0.65
CA TYR A 974 69.07 -18.31 0.45
C TYR A 974 68.45 -19.48 1.24
N THR A 975 68.41 -19.36 2.57
CA THR A 975 67.53 -20.18 3.42
C THR A 975 66.15 -19.51 3.44
N ALA A 976 65.13 -20.22 2.95
CA ALA A 976 63.77 -19.70 2.86
C ALA A 976 62.92 -20.12 4.07
N TYR A 977 62.10 -19.20 4.54
CA TYR A 977 61.15 -19.38 5.65
C TYR A 977 59.76 -18.89 5.25
N VAL A 978 58.74 -19.52 5.82
CA VAL A 978 57.33 -19.18 5.59
C VAL A 978 56.57 -19.08 6.92
N THR A 979 55.67 -18.10 6.99
CA THR A 979 54.73 -17.88 8.09
C THR A 979 53.33 -17.70 7.51
N VAL A 980 52.34 -18.37 8.11
CA VAL A 980 50.93 -18.29 7.71
C VAL A 980 50.11 -17.81 8.91
N GLU A 981 49.27 -16.79 8.72
CA GLU A 981 48.37 -16.25 9.74
C GLU A 981 49.07 -15.94 11.09
N GLU A 982 50.24 -15.30 11.02
CA GLU A 982 51.08 -14.92 12.18
C GLU A 982 51.47 -16.08 13.14
N LYS A 983 51.39 -17.33 12.65
CA LYS A 983 51.83 -18.53 13.38
C LYS A 983 53.36 -18.60 13.44
N LYS A 984 53.90 -19.65 14.06
CA LYS A 984 55.35 -19.85 14.17
C LYS A 984 55.99 -19.98 12.78
N GLU A 985 57.02 -19.18 12.50
CA GLU A 985 57.87 -19.29 11.31
C GLU A 985 58.46 -20.70 11.18
N ALA A 986 58.44 -21.24 9.96
CA ALA A 986 59.02 -22.53 9.61
C ALA A 986 59.91 -22.42 8.37
N GLU A 987 60.99 -23.19 8.32
CA GLU A 987 61.87 -23.29 7.15
C GLU A 987 61.11 -23.99 5.99
N GLY A 988 61.15 -23.39 4.80
CA GLY A 988 60.44 -23.88 3.62
C GLY A 988 59.98 -22.79 2.65
N GLN A 989 59.55 -23.22 1.46
CA GLN A 989 59.14 -22.36 0.34
C GLN A 989 57.64 -22.50 -0.01
N LEU A 990 56.82 -23.15 0.83
CA LEU A 990 55.44 -23.52 0.52
C LEU A 990 54.48 -23.23 1.67
N ALA A 991 53.52 -22.33 1.44
CA ALA A 991 52.31 -22.19 2.25
C ALA A 991 51.15 -22.95 1.59
N LYS A 992 50.26 -23.55 2.40
CA LYS A 992 49.04 -24.20 1.92
C LYS A 992 47.92 -24.16 2.95
N GLY A 993 46.68 -24.17 2.49
CA GLY A 993 45.50 -24.19 3.37
C GLY A 993 44.17 -24.20 2.60
N ILE A 994 43.12 -23.67 3.21
CA ILE A 994 41.79 -23.47 2.62
C ILE A 994 41.40 -22.00 2.83
N ILE A 995 40.80 -21.37 1.82
CA ILE A 995 40.34 -19.99 1.90
C ILE A 995 39.05 -19.92 2.73
N GLY A 996 39.16 -19.38 3.94
CA GLY A 996 38.03 -19.04 4.80
C GLY A 996 37.43 -17.66 4.48
N LYS A 997 36.44 -17.26 5.29
CA LYS A 997 35.74 -15.95 5.19
C LYS A 997 36.64 -14.73 5.48
N THR A 998 37.78 -14.94 6.12
CA THR A 998 38.77 -13.91 6.47
C THR A 998 39.97 -13.98 5.53
N ALA A 999 40.61 -12.82 5.31
CA ALA A 999 41.83 -12.73 4.51
C ALA A 999 42.96 -13.60 5.11
N VAL A 1000 43.69 -14.29 4.24
CA VAL A 1000 44.79 -15.20 4.62
C VAL A 1000 46.12 -14.49 4.43
N SER A 1001 46.85 -14.25 5.53
CA SER A 1001 48.19 -13.66 5.49
C SER A 1001 49.27 -14.73 5.34
N VAL A 1002 50.17 -14.55 4.37
CA VAL A 1002 51.31 -15.44 4.09
C VAL A 1002 52.59 -14.61 3.92
N ALA A 1003 53.49 -14.68 4.88
CA ALA A 1003 54.79 -13.99 4.83
C ALA A 1003 55.91 -14.96 4.48
N PHE A 1004 56.73 -14.60 3.50
CA PHE A 1004 57.96 -15.32 3.14
C PHE A 1004 59.19 -14.50 3.51
N ARG A 1005 60.19 -15.14 4.13
CA ARG A 1005 61.48 -14.52 4.48
C ARG A 1005 62.62 -15.34 3.87
N ASN A 1006 63.48 -14.70 3.07
CA ASN A 1006 64.71 -15.32 2.58
C ASN A 1006 65.90 -14.75 3.35
N ASP A 1007 66.73 -15.62 3.95
CA ASP A 1007 67.94 -15.22 4.65
C ASP A 1007 69.21 -15.66 3.89
N ARG A 1008 70.20 -14.77 3.82
CA ARG A 1008 71.53 -15.08 3.26
C ARG A 1008 72.64 -14.43 4.05
N GLU A 1009 73.17 -15.22 4.98
CA GLU A 1009 74.35 -14.88 5.76
C GLU A 1009 75.58 -15.68 5.31
N VAL A 1010 76.69 -14.99 5.06
CA VAL A 1010 77.99 -15.58 4.77
C VAL A 1010 78.98 -15.23 5.88
N GLN A 1011 79.50 -16.26 6.54
CA GLN A 1011 80.53 -16.13 7.57
C GLN A 1011 81.87 -15.74 6.93
N VAL A 1012 82.34 -14.52 7.19
CA VAL A 1012 83.66 -14.06 6.72
C VAL A 1012 84.78 -14.77 7.49
N PRO A 1013 85.79 -15.39 6.83
CA PRO A 1013 86.85 -16.11 7.53
C PRO A 1013 87.83 -15.21 8.29
N THR A 1014 87.46 -14.72 9.48
CA THR A 1014 88.36 -13.98 10.36
C THR A 1014 89.39 -14.93 10.98
N GLY A 1015 90.58 -15.00 10.38
CA GLY A 1015 91.72 -15.82 10.81
C GLY A 1015 92.40 -15.38 12.11
N VAL A 1016 91.64 -15.04 13.15
CA VAL A 1016 92.13 -14.69 14.49
C VAL A 1016 91.33 -15.48 15.52
N ASN A 1017 92.04 -16.31 16.30
CA ASN A 1017 91.46 -17.05 17.41
C ASN A 1017 91.81 -16.31 18.71
N LEU A 1018 90.79 -15.88 19.47
CA LEU A 1018 90.93 -15.16 20.74
C LEU A 1018 90.05 -15.83 21.81
N PRO A 1019 90.62 -16.33 22.92
CA PRO A 1019 89.85 -16.98 23.99
C PRO A 1019 89.19 -15.96 24.94
N ASP A 1020 88.08 -16.39 25.54
CA ASP A 1020 87.37 -15.79 26.69
C ASP A 1020 87.13 -14.27 26.68
N LEU A 1021 85.97 -13.85 26.18
CA LEU A 1021 85.30 -12.63 26.63
C LEU A 1021 83.76 -12.77 26.65
N ASN A 1022 83.31 -13.80 27.36
CA ASN A 1022 81.93 -14.25 27.36
C ASN A 1022 81.04 -13.46 28.36
N SER A 1023 80.71 -12.20 28.05
CA SER A 1023 79.50 -11.49 28.55
C SER A 1023 79.33 -10.07 27.99
N TRP A 1024 78.36 -9.88 27.07
CA TRP A 1024 77.21 -8.96 27.24
C TRP A 1024 76.26 -8.89 26.02
N LEU A 1025 76.66 -9.43 24.85
CA LEU A 1025 75.83 -9.45 23.62
C LEU A 1025 74.72 -10.53 23.59
N ALA A 1026 74.34 -11.08 24.75
CA ALA A 1026 73.21 -12.00 24.90
C ALA A 1026 72.02 -11.33 25.62
N ALA A 1027 71.69 -10.09 25.22
CA ALA A 1027 70.72 -9.23 25.92
C ALA A 1027 69.93 -8.28 24.99
N ALA A 1028 69.55 -8.73 23.80
CA ALA A 1028 68.62 -8.02 22.90
C ALA A 1028 67.57 -8.94 22.23
N ALA A 1029 67.40 -10.16 22.75
CA ALA A 1029 66.30 -11.05 22.35
C ALA A 1029 65.13 -10.91 23.34
N VAL A 1030 63.91 -10.84 22.80
CA VAL A 1030 62.62 -10.79 23.53
C VAL A 1030 62.36 -9.49 24.33
N LEU A 1031 61.88 -8.46 23.62
CA LEU A 1031 60.82 -7.50 24.00
C LEU A 1031 60.58 -6.58 22.78
N GLY A 1032 59.38 -6.38 22.25
CA GLY A 1032 58.05 -6.98 22.52
C GLY A 1032 57.05 -6.52 21.44
N ALA A 1033 55.84 -7.08 21.40
CA ALA A 1033 54.86 -6.75 20.36
C ALA A 1033 54.29 -5.32 20.51
N GLY A 1034 54.08 -4.64 19.37
CA GLY A 1034 53.42 -3.32 19.30
C GLY A 1034 54.02 -2.41 18.24
N GLY A 1035 53.48 -2.44 17.02
CA GLY A 1035 54.02 -1.67 15.88
C GLY A 1035 53.17 -1.65 14.61
N GLY A 1036 51.86 -1.81 14.72
CA GLY A 1036 50.95 -1.79 13.56
C GLY A 1036 50.90 -0.41 12.89
N SER A 1037 51.57 -0.26 11.75
CA SER A 1037 51.57 0.97 10.97
C SER A 1037 50.36 1.01 10.03
N MET A 1038 49.20 1.38 10.55
CA MET A 1038 48.08 1.82 9.70
C MET A 1038 48.46 3.10 8.96
N ILE A 1039 48.57 3.03 7.63
CA ILE A 1039 48.51 4.21 6.77
C ILE A 1039 47.02 4.50 6.53
N GLY A 1040 46.47 5.46 7.28
CA GLY A 1040 45.06 5.81 7.21
C GLY A 1040 44.69 6.55 5.91
N ILE A 1041 43.60 6.13 5.28
CA ILE A 1041 42.96 6.88 4.19
C ILE A 1041 42.13 8.02 4.80
N ASN A 1042 42.23 9.22 4.22
CA ASN A 1042 41.60 10.43 4.76
C ASN A 1042 40.06 10.41 4.63
N GLY A 1043 39.36 10.45 5.76
CA GLY A 1043 37.96 10.88 5.83
C GLY A 1043 37.88 12.41 5.79
N TYR A 1044 37.17 12.96 4.80
CA TYR A 1044 37.07 14.40 4.57
C TYR A 1044 36.07 15.06 5.53
N ARG A 1045 36.51 16.00 6.40
CA ARG A 1045 35.63 17.01 7.02
C ARG A 1045 36.33 18.36 7.09
N ARG A 1046 35.62 19.42 6.70
CA ARG A 1046 36.16 20.79 6.54
C ARG A 1046 36.40 21.46 7.89
N ARG A 1047 37.36 22.40 7.92
CA ARG A 1047 37.63 23.28 9.08
C ARG A 1047 36.45 24.23 9.31
N ARG A 1048 36.03 24.43 10.57
CA ARG A 1048 35.55 25.75 11.03
C ARG A 1048 36.76 26.54 11.54
N THR A 1049 36.98 27.73 11.01
CA THR A 1049 37.99 28.69 11.49
C THR A 1049 37.47 29.44 12.71
N HIS A 1050 38.35 29.75 13.67
CA HIS A 1050 38.04 30.77 14.67
C HIS A 1050 37.98 32.16 14.01
N GLY A 1051 36.79 32.77 14.02
CA GLY A 1051 36.55 34.19 13.78
C GLY A 1051 35.86 34.79 15.01
N LYS A 1052 36.21 36.02 15.39
CA LYS A 1052 35.70 36.63 16.63
C LYS A 1052 34.36 37.33 16.41
N GLY A 1053 33.31 36.74 16.97
CA GLY A 1053 32.47 37.34 18.02
C GLY A 1053 31.56 38.54 17.73
N LYS A 1054 30.45 38.54 18.46
CA LYS A 1054 29.37 39.54 18.56
C LYS A 1054 28.45 39.65 17.33
N ASN A 1055 27.13 39.73 17.50
CA ASN A 1055 26.32 39.53 18.73
C ASN A 1055 25.77 38.10 18.78
#